data_AF-A0A848ELL2-F1
#
_entry.id   AF-A0A848ELL2-F1
#
_cell.length_a   1.000
_cell.length_b   1.000
_cell.length_c   1.000
_cell.angle_alpha   90.00
_cell.angle_beta   90.00
_cell.angle_gamma   90.00
#
_symmetry.space_group_name_H-M   'P 1'
#
loop_
_entity.id
_entity.type
_entity.pdbx_description
1 polymer ?
#
loop_
_entity_poly.entity_id
_entity_poly.type
_entity_poly.pdbx_seq_one_letter_code
_entity_poly.pdbx_strand_id
1 'polypeptide(L)'
;MTATLGNSVYLGTKSSATASKSATAEAIQLAQDQGDTEALASDEYKNAATDEAKNAIKQKYEAKYIHAANIAAMDKDGISAGVTNYDTDYTYGNDSSYNYAGSQADGIVTVGSKDATRRIQNVSAGLVGPTSTDAVNGSQLYALTRQIRFGGDNSSFGTTAADDQNVVARGSNEAISITGGSDAVTSSNVDGKTTNTVDTAKLTGNNIAVVADADKNALHVQLASNLKDLNTAQLGSGSGESYKETIKLDGTGTNGGQMTLAGADGTVKTTLDTTGLTIANGPKFTSSGIDAASQKIHNVTAGTDDADAVNVKQLQSARTLLTQGTNITLADTDADGHHTYTVNVDNLAVKANKEAAKSVTLKNGLTFNDGTNTTASVEESGAVSYNLNQEISLKKVTTGNSTLDTEGLTISGGSKIAASGIDAGNRVISGVANGSNDTDAVNVSQLKAIQSDVNAGWTIKGKDPANADVSANIGKGKTVTYDNGNYTKSVVTKDDSTGNATVKVDVTTGTFGSGTGDKAGTVTSTANGLATTQDVANAINSASISVVADDTPDNKTSVKAGDTIHFAKDDNLTLTQDGTQFTYGLNKEISISQVTTSDATNGSTVQDAKGITTTDAAGNTYIQNGQGITLTPSDKTKSPVKLTNTGLNNGGNKITGVGKGTDDADAVNVSQLKEVQAQVGSGWQLAGNDGQKVADIGAGKKVSFTGSQYLTANTESAGTDAANVTYGLKTKALTAADGKVSSINMADDGLVTAKNVAETINQTYWKAASGKSGSGSQTDETANVADKQISAGDTVIFNAGNNLSLVQNGASFTYGLQTDLTGMNTIHFGGTLNNGNWLGGLLIGKQAGSGANTADGNYITGLSNTKWDCATISENNSMAAIEGELKQAIENITTSGGGTGGFGLQADTGDSIMQDLRKTIQIKGDGEGSQDGNIKTSNEGGVLRIRLNKTLNLSEDGSVQVGSSKMSNGVIQLGEDADANKILMDSAKGMATVGGVTIDGANKTVSGLSNTTWEVAKATQDVSVGGYKGSTKVATESQLAAAISEAQLRLLS
;
A
#
# COMPACT_ATOMS: atom_id res chain seq x y z
N MET A 1 -77.88 -0.12 81.67
CA MET A 1 -76.79 -1.06 81.34
C MET A 1 -75.73 -0.31 80.56
N THR A 2 -74.48 -0.51 80.96
CA THR A 2 -73.23 0.06 80.43
C THR A 2 -73.08 -0.29 78.95
N ALA A 3 -72.83 0.73 78.12
CA ALA A 3 -72.74 0.60 76.67
C ALA A 3 -71.33 0.19 76.21
N THR A 4 -71.25 -0.63 75.15
CA THR A 4 -70.08 -0.64 74.25
C THR A 4 -70.61 -0.70 72.82
N LEU A 5 -70.68 0.50 72.23
CA LEU A 5 -71.12 0.79 70.86
C LEU A 5 -69.96 0.55 69.90
N GLY A 6 -70.15 -0.32 68.91
CA GLY A 6 -69.27 -0.42 67.75
C GLY A 6 -70.10 -0.24 66.49
N ASN A 7 -70.42 1.03 66.16
CA ASN A 7 -70.75 1.58 64.83
C ASN A 7 -71.42 2.97 64.96
N SER A 8 -70.76 3.90 65.67
CA SER A 8 -71.24 5.28 65.83
C SER A 8 -70.88 6.17 64.64
N VAL A 9 -71.86 6.94 64.15
CA VAL A 9 -71.62 8.14 63.33
C VAL A 9 -70.95 9.19 64.24
N TYR A 10 -69.73 9.60 63.90
CA TYR A 10 -68.99 10.59 64.68
C TYR A 10 -69.44 12.00 64.30
N LEU A 11 -70.48 12.50 64.98
CA LEU A 11 -70.88 13.90 64.87
C LEU A 11 -69.97 14.70 65.81
N GLY A 12 -69.10 15.55 65.25
CA GLY A 12 -68.07 16.27 66.03
C GLY A 12 -68.64 17.07 67.22
N THR A 13 -67.80 17.38 68.20
CA THR A 13 -68.12 17.89 69.56
C THR A 13 -68.96 19.18 69.67
N LYS A 14 -69.43 19.76 68.55
CA LYS A 14 -70.39 20.87 68.47
C LYS A 14 -71.73 20.49 67.84
N SER A 15 -72.06 19.20 67.75
CA SER A 15 -73.34 18.71 67.22
C SER A 15 -74.34 18.53 68.36
N SER A 16 -75.39 19.35 68.40
CA SER A 16 -76.53 19.15 69.29
C SER A 16 -77.69 18.55 68.48
N ALA A 17 -78.13 17.35 68.84
CA ALA A 17 -79.44 16.86 68.45
C ALA A 17 -80.48 17.49 69.37
N THR A 18 -81.37 18.34 68.85
CA THR A 18 -82.55 18.79 69.56
C THR A 18 -83.50 17.60 69.72
N ALA A 19 -83.73 17.13 70.95
CA ALA A 19 -84.67 16.04 71.21
C ALA A 19 -86.10 16.44 70.82
N SER A 20 -86.83 15.52 70.20
CA SER A 20 -88.24 15.68 69.79
C SER A 20 -89.13 15.98 71.02
N LYS A 21 -89.94 17.03 70.95
CA LYS A 21 -90.96 17.35 71.98
C LYS A 21 -92.21 16.53 71.71
N SER A 22 -92.64 15.72 72.69
CA SER A 22 -93.96 15.07 72.67
C SER A 22 -95.10 16.08 72.84
N ALA A 23 -96.31 15.71 72.43
CA ALA A 23 -97.52 16.49 72.65
C ALA A 23 -97.73 16.77 74.15
N THR A 24 -98.31 17.93 74.49
CA THR A 24 -98.57 18.30 75.88
C THR A 24 -99.58 17.35 76.52
N ALA A 25 -99.50 17.18 77.84
CA ALA A 25 -100.41 16.30 78.58
C ALA A 25 -101.89 16.64 78.32
N GLU A 26 -102.21 17.93 78.14
CA GLU A 26 -103.56 18.40 77.79
C GLU A 26 -104.00 17.95 76.38
N ALA A 27 -103.09 17.95 75.40
CA ALA A 27 -103.38 17.49 74.04
C ALA A 27 -103.53 15.96 73.96
N ILE A 28 -102.79 15.23 74.80
CA ILE A 28 -102.95 13.77 74.94
C ILE A 28 -104.30 13.44 75.57
N GLN A 29 -104.71 14.18 76.60
CA GLN A 29 -106.01 13.97 77.25
C GLN A 29 -107.17 14.26 76.30
N LEU A 30 -107.12 15.35 75.53
CA LEU A 30 -108.15 15.67 74.54
C LEU A 30 -108.26 14.58 73.45
N ALA A 31 -107.12 13.99 73.07
CA ALA A 31 -107.06 12.89 72.11
C ALA A 31 -107.63 11.58 72.68
N GLN A 32 -107.44 11.31 73.98
CA GLN A 32 -108.08 10.20 74.68
C GLN A 32 -109.60 10.39 74.72
N ASP A 33 -110.06 11.56 75.13
CA ASP A 33 -111.50 11.87 75.21
C ASP A 33 -112.19 11.72 73.84
N GLN A 34 -111.50 12.13 72.77
CA GLN A 34 -111.98 11.97 71.39
C GLN A 34 -112.02 10.49 70.97
N GLY A 35 -110.96 9.72 71.28
CA GLY A 35 -110.91 8.29 71.01
C GLY A 35 -111.98 7.50 71.77
N ASP A 36 -112.22 7.86 73.02
CA ASP A 36 -113.27 7.28 73.85
C ASP A 36 -114.67 7.56 73.32
N THR A 37 -114.91 8.80 72.89
CA THR A 37 -116.17 9.23 72.27
C THR A 37 -116.46 8.45 71.00
N GLU A 38 -115.45 8.26 70.15
CA GLU A 38 -115.61 7.49 68.91
C GLU A 38 -115.73 5.99 69.14
N ALA A 39 -115.02 5.44 70.13
CA ALA A 39 -115.22 4.06 70.54
C ALA A 39 -116.67 3.83 70.98
N LEU A 40 -117.23 4.68 71.85
CA LEU A 40 -118.63 4.60 72.30
C LEU A 40 -119.64 4.68 71.15
N ALA A 41 -119.32 5.45 70.11
CA ALA A 41 -120.16 5.57 68.92
C ALA A 41 -120.04 4.37 67.96
N SER A 42 -118.94 3.63 68.02
CA SER A 42 -118.65 2.52 67.12
C SER A 42 -119.60 1.32 67.31
N ASP A 43 -119.90 0.64 66.21
CA ASP A 43 -120.70 -0.58 66.23
C ASP A 43 -119.98 -1.73 66.95
N GLU A 44 -118.63 -1.73 66.92
CA GLU A 44 -117.80 -2.67 67.70
C GLU A 44 -118.08 -2.55 69.20
N TYR A 45 -118.13 -1.32 69.73
CA TYR A 45 -118.40 -1.09 71.15
C TYR A 45 -119.86 -1.39 71.53
N LYS A 46 -120.83 -1.05 70.66
CA LYS A 46 -122.26 -1.30 70.90
C LYS A 46 -122.61 -2.79 70.89
N ASN A 47 -121.96 -3.57 70.03
CA ASN A 47 -122.19 -5.02 69.90
C ASN A 47 -121.37 -5.86 70.90
N ALA A 48 -120.46 -5.25 71.65
CA ALA A 48 -119.70 -5.96 72.67
C ALA A 48 -120.61 -6.38 73.84
N ALA A 49 -120.65 -7.68 74.14
CA ALA A 49 -121.56 -8.26 75.14
C ALA A 49 -121.05 -8.17 76.59
N THR A 50 -119.76 -7.84 76.80
CA THR A 50 -119.12 -7.72 78.12
C THR A 50 -118.41 -6.39 78.27
N ASP A 51 -118.32 -5.88 79.51
CA ASP A 51 -117.69 -4.59 79.80
C ASP A 51 -116.17 -4.60 79.55
N GLU A 52 -115.51 -5.75 79.68
CA GLU A 52 -114.08 -5.89 79.37
C GLU A 52 -113.79 -5.74 77.87
N ALA A 53 -114.66 -6.28 77.01
CA ALA A 53 -114.52 -6.11 75.56
C ALA A 53 -114.77 -4.66 75.14
N LYS A 54 -115.74 -3.98 75.76
CA LYS A 54 -115.99 -2.55 75.57
C LYS A 54 -114.76 -1.71 75.95
N ASN A 55 -114.15 -1.98 77.10
CA ASN A 55 -113.01 -1.20 77.58
C ASN A 55 -111.76 -1.37 76.70
N ALA A 56 -111.53 -2.58 76.17
CA ALA A 56 -110.43 -2.83 75.22
C ALA A 56 -110.62 -2.07 73.89
N ILE A 57 -111.87 -1.93 73.42
CA ILE A 57 -112.18 -1.17 72.20
C ILE A 57 -111.92 0.33 72.43
N LYS A 58 -112.30 0.87 73.59
CA LYS A 58 -111.97 2.26 73.97
C LYS A 58 -110.48 2.55 73.90
N GLN A 59 -109.67 1.76 74.59
CA GLN A 59 -108.21 1.93 74.61
C GLN A 59 -107.57 1.84 73.21
N LYS A 60 -108.13 1.03 72.31
CA LYS A 60 -107.68 0.95 70.91
C LYS A 60 -107.92 2.25 70.13
N TYR A 61 -109.06 2.92 70.34
CA TYR A 61 -109.35 4.19 69.67
C TYR A 61 -108.58 5.35 70.30
N GLU A 62 -108.42 5.39 71.62
CA GLU A 62 -107.58 6.39 72.31
C GLU A 62 -106.15 6.40 71.76
N ALA A 63 -105.53 5.22 71.60
CA ALA A 63 -104.16 5.10 71.08
C ALA A 63 -103.99 5.69 69.68
N LYS A 64 -105.01 5.58 68.81
CA LYS A 64 -104.99 6.15 67.46
C LYS A 64 -104.92 7.67 67.48
N TYR A 65 -105.68 8.31 68.36
CA TYR A 65 -105.75 9.77 68.44
C TYR A 65 -104.54 10.39 69.15
N ILE A 66 -103.99 9.72 70.17
CA ILE A 66 -102.75 10.18 70.84
C ILE A 66 -101.56 10.18 69.88
N HIS A 67 -101.49 9.19 68.96
CA HIS A 67 -100.44 9.13 67.95
C HIS A 67 -100.48 10.35 67.01
N ALA A 68 -101.69 10.73 66.55
CA ALA A 68 -101.87 11.90 65.69
C ALA A 68 -101.48 13.21 66.39
N ALA A 69 -101.80 13.36 67.68
CA ALA A 69 -101.45 14.56 68.46
C ALA A 69 -99.92 14.75 68.60
N ASN A 70 -99.16 13.66 68.75
CA ASN A 70 -97.70 13.72 68.86
C ASN A 70 -97.01 14.15 67.55
N ILE A 71 -97.53 13.77 66.39
CA ILE A 71 -96.98 14.18 65.09
C ILE A 71 -97.12 15.68 64.88
N ALA A 72 -98.29 16.26 65.21
CA ALA A 72 -98.53 17.69 65.08
C ALA A 72 -97.60 18.56 65.96
N ALA A 73 -97.13 18.04 67.09
CA ALA A 73 -96.19 18.73 67.97
C ALA A 73 -94.76 18.80 67.38
N MET A 74 -94.39 17.86 66.49
CA MET A 74 -93.05 17.76 65.92
C MET A 74 -92.80 18.74 64.76
N ASP A 75 -93.84 19.16 64.04
CA ASP A 75 -93.73 20.02 62.84
C ASP A 75 -93.45 21.51 63.13
N LYS A 76 -93.63 21.98 64.36
CA LYS A 76 -93.68 23.42 64.66
C LYS A 76 -92.32 24.13 64.76
N ASP A 77 -91.20 23.41 64.91
CA ASP A 77 -89.89 23.98 65.30
C ASP A 77 -88.68 23.66 64.36
N GLY A 78 -88.86 23.09 63.17
CA GLY A 78 -87.75 22.76 62.24
C GLY A 78 -87.79 23.49 60.89
N ILE A 79 -86.76 24.27 60.52
CA ILE A 79 -86.65 24.91 59.19
C ILE A 79 -85.48 24.30 58.39
N SER A 80 -85.75 23.71 57.22
CA SER A 80 -84.76 23.23 56.24
C SER A 80 -84.59 24.24 55.10
N ALA A 81 -83.36 24.45 54.65
CA ALA A 81 -83.06 25.32 53.51
C ALA A 81 -83.06 24.50 52.21
N GLY A 82 -84.22 24.35 51.57
CA GLY A 82 -84.31 23.76 50.23
C GLY A 82 -85.66 23.10 49.94
N VAL A 83 -86.71 23.89 49.76
CA VAL A 83 -88.08 23.39 49.44
C VAL A 83 -88.50 23.76 48.01
N THR A 84 -87.56 23.85 47.06
CA THR A 84 -87.89 24.09 45.64
C THR A 84 -87.78 22.79 44.86
N ASN A 85 -88.93 22.29 44.39
CA ASN A 85 -89.00 21.13 43.50
C ASN A 85 -88.38 21.48 42.13
N TYR A 86 -87.43 20.68 41.65
CA TYR A 86 -86.80 20.84 40.33
C TYR A 86 -87.25 19.69 39.43
N ASP A 87 -88.31 19.91 38.66
CA ASP A 87 -88.95 18.83 37.89
C ASP A 87 -88.27 18.58 36.52
N THR A 88 -87.70 19.60 35.87
CA THR A 88 -87.15 19.51 34.49
C THR A 88 -86.01 20.51 34.22
N ASP A 89 -85.05 20.15 33.38
CA ASP A 89 -84.01 21.06 32.83
C ASP A 89 -83.88 20.95 31.30
N TYR A 90 -83.44 22.03 30.62
CA TYR A 90 -83.30 22.13 29.16
C TYR A 90 -81.83 22.02 28.72
N THR A 91 -81.50 21.06 27.85
CA THR A 91 -80.14 20.88 27.32
C THR A 91 -79.83 21.75 26.11
N TYR A 92 -78.60 22.29 26.02
CA TYR A 92 -78.14 23.18 24.93
C TYR A 92 -78.34 22.58 23.53
N GLY A 93 -79.23 23.20 22.74
CA GLY A 93 -79.24 23.12 21.27
C GLY A 93 -80.25 22.16 20.61
N ASN A 94 -81.04 21.39 21.37
CA ASN A 94 -82.22 20.71 20.82
C ASN A 94 -83.33 20.70 21.90
N ASP A 95 -84.57 21.01 21.53
CA ASP A 95 -85.73 21.20 22.41
C ASP A 95 -86.23 19.92 23.13
N SER A 96 -85.36 19.12 23.74
CA SER A 96 -85.72 17.95 24.55
C SER A 96 -85.47 18.20 26.04
N SER A 97 -86.49 18.04 26.88
CA SER A 97 -86.39 18.21 28.35
C SER A 97 -85.97 16.92 29.05
N TYR A 98 -85.08 17.01 30.04
CA TYR A 98 -84.70 15.89 30.90
C TYR A 98 -85.38 15.99 32.28
N ASN A 99 -86.03 14.92 32.72
CA ASN A 99 -86.73 14.86 34.02
C ASN A 99 -85.84 14.22 35.08
N TYR A 100 -85.71 14.87 36.24
CA TYR A 100 -84.90 14.35 37.34
C TYR A 100 -85.66 13.24 38.09
N ALA A 101 -84.98 12.13 38.37
CA ALA A 101 -85.53 11.10 39.25
C ALA A 101 -85.58 11.63 40.71
N GLY A 102 -86.77 11.64 41.33
CA GLY A 102 -86.98 12.12 42.71
C GLY A 102 -87.25 13.63 42.85
N SER A 103 -87.84 14.27 41.84
CA SER A 103 -88.10 15.73 41.79
C SER A 103 -89.00 16.31 42.91
N GLN A 104 -89.74 15.46 43.64
CA GLN A 104 -90.39 15.79 44.91
C GLN A 104 -89.76 14.98 46.05
N ALA A 105 -89.19 15.67 47.05
CA ALA A 105 -88.60 15.03 48.22
C ALA A 105 -89.59 15.02 49.40
N ASP A 106 -89.91 13.84 49.94
CA ASP A 106 -90.79 13.66 51.12
C ASP A 106 -90.15 14.18 52.42
N GLY A 107 -88.83 14.31 52.46
CA GLY A 107 -88.08 14.80 53.61
C GLY A 107 -86.66 15.19 53.23
N ILE A 108 -86.14 16.26 53.84
CA ILE A 108 -84.84 16.85 53.47
C ILE A 108 -83.86 16.71 54.65
N VAL A 109 -82.66 16.22 54.37
CA VAL A 109 -81.54 16.19 55.32
C VAL A 109 -80.61 17.37 55.05
N THR A 110 -80.60 18.36 55.94
CA THR A 110 -79.70 19.53 55.83
C THR A 110 -78.42 19.32 56.65
N VAL A 111 -77.25 19.33 56.00
CA VAL A 111 -75.94 19.12 56.65
C VAL A 111 -75.23 20.45 56.93
N GLY A 112 -75.54 21.03 58.09
CA GLY A 112 -75.01 22.33 58.53
C GLY A 112 -76.03 23.46 58.44
N SER A 113 -75.70 24.62 58.99
CA SER A 113 -76.51 25.84 58.84
C SER A 113 -76.04 26.66 57.63
N LYS A 114 -76.82 27.67 57.23
CA LYS A 114 -76.54 28.57 56.09
C LYS A 114 -75.11 29.11 56.08
N ASP A 115 -74.54 29.39 57.25
CA ASP A 115 -73.22 30.00 57.40
C ASP A 115 -72.16 29.01 57.96
N ALA A 116 -72.53 27.73 58.13
CA ALA A 116 -71.65 26.67 58.60
C ALA A 116 -71.99 25.33 57.93
N THR A 117 -71.86 25.29 56.60
CA THR A 117 -72.08 24.10 55.78
C THR A 117 -70.97 23.06 56.03
N ARG A 118 -71.30 21.77 55.85
CA ARG A 118 -70.37 20.66 56.08
C ARG A 118 -70.17 19.82 54.82
N ARG A 119 -68.93 19.34 54.61
CA ARG A 119 -68.61 18.36 53.56
C ARG A 119 -69.08 16.97 53.98
N ILE A 120 -69.75 16.26 53.07
CA ILE A 120 -70.00 14.82 53.22
C ILE A 120 -68.81 14.08 52.61
N GLN A 121 -68.05 13.36 53.42
CA GLN A 121 -66.84 12.65 52.99
C GLN A 121 -67.04 11.14 53.14
N ASN A 122 -66.28 10.36 52.38
CA ASN A 122 -66.39 8.89 52.29
C ASN A 122 -67.73 8.39 51.69
N VAL A 123 -68.34 9.19 50.82
CA VAL A 123 -69.47 8.74 49.99
C VAL A 123 -68.93 7.78 48.93
N SER A 124 -69.35 6.51 49.00
CA SER A 124 -69.04 5.53 47.95
C SER A 124 -69.68 5.95 46.62
N ALA A 125 -69.18 5.44 45.51
CA ALA A 125 -69.75 5.79 44.21
C ALA A 125 -71.23 5.35 44.14
N GLY A 126 -72.15 6.32 43.98
CA GLY A 126 -73.57 6.04 43.80
C GLY A 126 -73.84 5.34 42.47
N LEU A 127 -74.98 4.67 42.31
CA LEU A 127 -75.32 4.11 41.00
C LEU A 127 -75.55 5.26 39.99
N VAL A 128 -74.90 5.24 38.82
CA VAL A 128 -75.13 6.25 37.77
C VAL A 128 -76.07 5.66 36.72
N GLY A 129 -77.32 6.11 36.70
CA GLY A 129 -78.35 5.66 35.78
C GLY A 129 -79.56 6.62 35.75
N PRO A 130 -80.41 6.57 34.72
CA PRO A 130 -81.44 7.58 34.47
C PRO A 130 -82.52 7.70 35.56
N THR A 131 -82.67 6.69 36.44
CA THR A 131 -83.61 6.71 37.57
C THR A 131 -82.93 6.82 38.94
N SER A 132 -81.62 7.05 38.99
CA SER A 132 -80.86 7.05 40.24
C SER A 132 -81.12 8.29 41.08
N THR A 133 -81.32 8.10 42.39
CA THR A 133 -81.43 9.16 43.40
C THR A 133 -80.25 9.15 44.38
N ASP A 134 -79.21 8.35 44.10
CA ASP A 134 -78.02 8.25 44.94
C ASP A 134 -77.19 9.54 44.89
N ALA A 135 -76.51 9.86 46.00
CA ALA A 135 -75.53 10.93 46.02
C ALA A 135 -74.30 10.55 45.18
N VAL A 136 -74.06 11.26 44.08
CA VAL A 136 -72.85 11.09 43.27
C VAL A 136 -71.65 11.70 43.99
N ASN A 137 -70.53 10.98 44.02
CA ASN A 137 -69.30 11.48 44.65
C ASN A 137 -68.38 12.18 43.63
N GLY A 138 -67.37 12.91 44.12
CA GLY A 138 -66.46 13.69 43.25
C GLY A 138 -65.67 12.87 42.23
N SER A 139 -65.40 11.58 42.50
CA SER A 139 -64.68 10.71 41.56
C SER A 139 -65.52 10.28 40.35
N GLN A 140 -66.84 10.15 40.54
CA GLN A 140 -67.77 9.83 39.45
C GLN A 140 -67.96 11.02 38.50
N LEU A 141 -68.00 12.23 39.05
CA LEU A 141 -68.02 13.45 38.24
C LEU A 141 -66.70 13.64 37.46
N TYR A 142 -65.55 13.33 38.07
CA TYR A 142 -64.24 13.41 37.42
C TYR A 142 -64.04 12.36 36.31
N ALA A 143 -64.69 11.20 36.39
CA ALA A 143 -64.64 10.18 35.34
C ALA A 143 -65.35 10.64 34.05
N LEU A 144 -66.44 11.39 34.18
CA LEU A 144 -67.22 11.87 33.03
C LEU A 144 -66.55 13.05 32.30
N THR A 145 -65.75 13.86 32.99
CA THR A 145 -65.03 15.01 32.39
C THR A 145 -63.87 14.62 31.47
N ARG A 146 -63.42 13.35 31.48
CA ARG A 146 -62.39 12.85 30.55
C ARG A 146 -62.93 12.41 29.19
N GLN A 147 -64.24 12.13 29.08
CA GLN A 147 -64.88 11.73 27.82
C GLN A 147 -65.43 12.92 27.01
N ILE A 148 -65.50 14.12 27.58
CA ILE A 148 -65.66 15.36 26.81
C ILE A 148 -64.29 15.83 26.33
N ARG A 149 -63.55 14.94 25.65
CA ARG A 149 -62.40 15.32 24.83
C ARG A 149 -62.91 15.46 23.41
N PHE A 150 -62.99 16.70 22.96
CA PHE A 150 -63.11 17.05 21.55
C PHE A 150 -61.96 16.43 20.76
N GLY A 151 -62.15 15.20 20.32
CA GLY A 151 -61.35 14.58 19.27
C GLY A 151 -61.97 14.93 17.93
N GLY A 152 -61.65 16.11 17.41
CA GLY A 152 -61.96 16.48 16.02
C GLY A 152 -63.17 17.39 15.79
N ASP A 153 -63.52 18.31 16.70
CA ASP A 153 -64.36 19.45 16.31
C ASP A 153 -63.52 20.71 16.16
N ASN A 154 -63.36 21.10 14.90
CA ASN A 154 -63.02 22.45 14.50
C ASN A 154 -64.25 23.34 14.68
N SER A 155 -64.74 23.48 15.92
CA SER A 155 -65.76 24.48 16.23
C SER A 155 -65.07 25.84 16.25
N SER A 156 -65.17 26.57 15.13
CA SER A 156 -64.78 27.96 15.06
C SER A 156 -65.52 28.78 16.12
N PHE A 157 -64.79 29.54 16.93
CA PHE A 157 -65.37 30.71 17.61
C PHE A 157 -64.72 31.96 17.02
N GLY A 158 -65.34 32.50 15.97
CA GLY A 158 -65.03 33.81 15.39
C GLY A 158 -64.64 33.77 13.92
N THR A 159 -65.27 34.64 13.12
CA THR A 159 -65.01 34.83 11.68
C THR A 159 -63.58 35.32 11.41
N THR A 160 -62.81 34.65 10.55
CA THR A 160 -61.70 35.30 9.83
C THR A 160 -62.17 35.76 8.45
N ALA A 161 -61.72 36.96 8.06
CA ALA A 161 -62.11 37.65 6.84
C ALA A 161 -61.58 36.96 5.57
N ALA A 162 -62.07 37.35 4.39
CA ALA A 162 -61.87 36.72 3.08
C ALA A 162 -60.42 36.60 2.55
N ASP A 163 -59.41 36.90 3.37
CA ASP A 163 -58.02 37.11 2.94
C ASP A 163 -57.04 36.05 3.49
N ASP A 164 -57.51 35.06 4.28
CA ASP A 164 -56.68 33.96 4.80
C ASP A 164 -56.44 32.87 3.73
N GLN A 165 -55.32 32.95 3.00
CA GLN A 165 -54.96 32.05 1.88
C GLN A 165 -54.09 30.83 2.26
N ASN A 166 -53.93 30.49 3.54
CA ASN A 166 -52.97 29.42 3.92
C ASN A 166 -53.30 28.60 5.18
N VAL A 167 -54.56 28.19 5.34
CA VAL A 167 -54.94 27.20 6.38
C VAL A 167 -55.67 26.03 5.72
N VAL A 168 -55.06 24.84 5.78
CA VAL A 168 -55.70 23.60 5.32
C VAL A 168 -56.69 23.15 6.39
N ALA A 169 -57.97 23.42 6.18
CA ALA A 169 -59.06 22.94 7.02
C ALA A 169 -59.66 21.67 6.43
N ARG A 170 -59.40 20.49 7.02
CA ARG A 170 -60.13 19.24 6.69
C ARG A 170 -60.46 18.44 7.93
N GLY A 171 -61.66 17.87 7.95
CA GLY A 171 -62.17 17.05 9.07
C GLY A 171 -61.56 15.65 9.11
N SER A 172 -61.71 14.99 10.26
CA SER A 172 -61.34 13.58 10.47
C SER A 172 -62.23 12.66 9.62
N ASN A 173 -61.87 12.50 8.33
CA ASN A 173 -62.18 11.37 7.41
C ASN A 173 -62.10 11.73 5.91
N GLU A 174 -61.53 12.88 5.54
CA GLU A 174 -61.28 13.18 4.12
C GLU A 174 -59.84 12.85 3.69
N ALA A 175 -59.66 12.02 2.66
CA ALA A 175 -58.34 11.64 2.16
C ALA A 175 -57.65 12.76 1.35
N ILE A 176 -56.33 12.90 1.53
CA ILE A 176 -55.45 13.80 0.76
C ILE A 176 -55.07 13.10 -0.56
N SER A 177 -55.44 13.69 -1.71
CA SER A 177 -54.97 13.24 -3.02
C SER A 177 -53.69 13.97 -3.41
N ILE A 178 -52.57 13.26 -3.47
CA ILE A 178 -51.30 13.76 -4.01
C ILE A 178 -51.27 13.41 -5.51
N THR A 179 -51.57 14.37 -6.38
CA THR A 179 -51.68 14.13 -7.82
C THR A 179 -50.31 14.25 -8.52
N GLY A 180 -49.63 13.11 -8.68
CA GLY A 180 -48.51 12.92 -9.61
C GLY A 180 -48.62 11.55 -10.27
N GLY A 181 -48.77 11.51 -11.60
CA GLY A 181 -48.85 10.25 -12.37
C GLY A 181 -50.14 9.42 -12.16
N SER A 182 -51.25 10.04 -11.75
CA SER A 182 -52.53 9.37 -11.42
C SER A 182 -53.00 8.36 -12.47
N ASP A 183 -52.76 8.64 -13.75
CA ASP A 183 -53.27 7.87 -14.88
C ASP A 183 -52.51 6.54 -15.10
N ALA A 184 -51.35 6.40 -14.47
CA ALA A 184 -50.50 5.21 -14.51
C ALA A 184 -50.75 4.24 -13.34
N VAL A 185 -51.54 4.64 -12.34
CA VAL A 185 -51.83 3.80 -11.17
C VAL A 185 -53.23 3.22 -11.30
N THR A 186 -53.33 1.90 -11.37
CA THR A 186 -54.59 1.18 -11.35
C THR A 186 -54.70 0.34 -10.09
N SER A 187 -55.71 0.64 -9.27
CA SER A 187 -55.99 -0.08 -8.02
C SER A 187 -56.97 -1.21 -8.27
N SER A 188 -56.62 -2.43 -7.84
CA SER A 188 -57.51 -3.58 -7.86
C SER A 188 -57.68 -4.13 -6.45
N ASN A 189 -58.93 -4.33 -6.03
CA ASN A 189 -59.27 -4.99 -4.77
C ASN A 189 -59.82 -6.38 -5.06
N VAL A 190 -59.03 -7.38 -4.69
CA VAL A 190 -59.44 -8.79 -4.69
C VAL A 190 -59.15 -9.34 -3.28
N ASP A 191 -60.14 -9.99 -2.68
CA ASP A 191 -60.08 -10.60 -1.33
C ASP A 191 -59.64 -9.66 -0.19
N GLY A 192 -60.12 -8.41 -0.18
CA GLY A 192 -59.90 -7.47 0.93
C GLY A 192 -58.47 -6.91 1.02
N LYS A 193 -57.62 -7.18 0.02
CA LYS A 193 -56.28 -6.61 -0.11
C LYS A 193 -56.21 -5.65 -1.30
N THR A 194 -55.83 -4.40 -1.05
CA THR A 194 -55.72 -3.38 -2.10
C THR A 194 -54.37 -3.53 -2.79
N THR A 195 -54.38 -3.98 -4.05
CA THR A 195 -53.14 -4.09 -4.85
C THR A 195 -53.12 -2.98 -5.89
N ASN A 196 -52.28 -1.99 -5.66
CA ASN A 196 -52.04 -0.91 -6.60
C ASN A 196 -50.99 -1.37 -7.63
N THR A 197 -51.40 -1.47 -8.89
CA THR A 197 -50.53 -1.84 -10.01
C THR A 197 -50.17 -0.59 -10.80
N VAL A 198 -48.87 -0.31 -10.88
CA VAL A 198 -48.34 0.85 -11.61
C VAL A 198 -47.98 0.42 -13.03
N ASP A 199 -48.71 0.94 -14.01
CA ASP A 199 -48.42 0.79 -15.43
C ASP A 199 -47.21 1.65 -15.80
N THR A 200 -46.04 1.03 -15.77
CA THR A 200 -44.75 1.68 -16.08
C THR A 200 -44.69 2.30 -17.48
N ALA A 201 -45.53 1.87 -18.43
CA ALA A 201 -45.57 2.49 -19.76
C ALA A 201 -46.27 3.85 -19.77
N LYS A 202 -47.16 4.12 -18.79
CA LYS A 202 -47.89 5.39 -18.65
C LYS A 202 -47.19 6.42 -17.76
N LEU A 203 -46.16 6.02 -17.01
CA LEU A 203 -45.29 6.95 -16.27
C LEU A 203 -44.36 7.77 -17.17
N THR A 204 -44.31 7.47 -18.48
CA THR A 204 -43.31 8.04 -19.39
C THR A 204 -43.46 9.53 -19.69
N GLY A 205 -44.52 10.22 -19.24
CA GLY A 205 -44.66 11.68 -19.39
C GLY A 205 -44.56 12.46 -18.07
N ASN A 206 -44.78 11.80 -16.92
CA ASN A 206 -44.86 12.45 -15.60
C ASN A 206 -43.79 11.94 -14.60
N ASN A 207 -42.96 10.97 -15.00
CA ASN A 207 -41.74 10.47 -14.35
C ASN A 207 -41.84 9.85 -12.94
N ILE A 208 -42.76 10.27 -12.08
CA ILE A 208 -42.95 9.78 -10.70
C ILE A 208 -44.42 9.44 -10.47
N ALA A 209 -44.67 8.29 -9.85
CA ALA A 209 -45.95 7.97 -9.21
C ALA A 209 -45.77 7.78 -7.69
N VAL A 210 -46.73 8.26 -6.92
CA VAL A 210 -46.81 8.05 -5.47
C VAL A 210 -48.10 7.28 -5.16
N VAL A 211 -47.96 6.14 -4.49
CA VAL A 211 -49.06 5.23 -4.19
C VAL A 211 -49.14 5.04 -2.67
N ALA A 212 -50.28 5.37 -2.07
CA ALA A 212 -50.53 5.10 -0.66
C ALA A 212 -51.02 3.65 -0.50
N ASP A 213 -50.30 2.84 0.28
CA ASP A 213 -50.72 1.48 0.64
C ASP A 213 -51.51 1.53 1.94
N ALA A 214 -52.84 1.37 1.83
CA ALA A 214 -53.78 1.46 2.93
C ALA A 214 -53.54 0.40 4.02
N ASP A 215 -52.89 -0.72 3.68
CA ASP A 215 -52.74 -1.86 4.59
C ASP A 215 -51.41 -1.83 5.38
N LYS A 216 -50.50 -0.89 5.05
CA LYS A 216 -49.13 -0.84 5.63
C LYS A 216 -48.72 0.50 6.23
N ASN A 217 -49.61 1.51 6.24
CA ASN A 217 -49.29 2.87 6.69
C ASN A 217 -48.03 3.46 6.01
N ALA A 218 -47.82 3.17 4.72
CA ALA A 218 -46.62 3.58 3.97
C ALA A 218 -46.97 4.22 2.62
N LEU A 219 -46.18 5.22 2.22
CA LEU A 219 -46.21 5.84 0.89
C LEU A 219 -45.12 5.22 0.02
N HIS A 220 -45.52 4.59 -1.08
CA HIS A 220 -44.59 4.03 -2.06
C HIS A 220 -44.36 5.05 -3.18
N VAL A 221 -43.11 5.48 -3.37
CA VAL A 221 -42.70 6.39 -4.45
C VAL A 221 -41.96 5.58 -5.50
N GLN A 222 -42.43 5.61 -6.75
CA GLN A 222 -41.88 4.80 -7.83
C GLN A 222 -41.57 5.68 -9.05
N LEU A 223 -40.35 5.53 -9.57
CA LEU A 223 -39.85 6.22 -10.75
C LEU A 223 -40.19 5.43 -12.02
N ALA A 224 -40.40 6.12 -13.14
CA ALA A 224 -40.49 5.47 -14.44
C ALA A 224 -39.16 4.77 -14.78
N SER A 225 -39.23 3.61 -15.41
CA SER A 225 -38.03 2.89 -15.87
C SER A 225 -37.27 3.64 -16.98
N ASN A 226 -37.96 4.53 -17.70
CA ASN A 226 -37.38 5.51 -18.62
C ASN A 226 -37.98 6.89 -18.30
N LEU A 227 -37.16 7.78 -17.72
CA LEU A 227 -37.55 9.16 -17.43
C LEU A 227 -37.52 9.97 -18.74
N LYS A 228 -38.63 10.58 -19.16
CA LYS A 228 -38.72 11.42 -20.38
C LYS A 228 -39.16 12.84 -20.03
N ASP A 229 -38.92 13.80 -20.93
CA ASP A 229 -39.23 15.23 -20.72
C ASP A 229 -38.60 15.82 -19.44
N LEU A 230 -37.50 15.22 -18.99
CA LEU A 230 -36.67 15.73 -17.93
C LEU A 230 -35.68 16.72 -18.56
N ASN A 231 -36.02 18.01 -18.54
CA ASN A 231 -35.24 19.05 -19.21
C ASN A 231 -33.80 19.19 -18.66
N THR A 232 -33.59 18.88 -17.38
CA THR A 232 -32.28 18.78 -16.72
C THR A 232 -32.30 17.64 -15.70
N ALA A 233 -31.26 16.80 -15.71
CA ALA A 233 -31.07 15.73 -14.73
C ALA A 233 -29.70 15.89 -14.09
N GLN A 234 -29.67 16.47 -12.90
CA GLN A 234 -28.44 16.85 -12.23
C GLN A 234 -27.91 15.68 -11.40
N LEU A 235 -27.01 14.89 -11.97
CA LEU A 235 -26.25 13.85 -11.25
C LEU A 235 -25.02 14.50 -10.59
N GLY A 236 -25.24 15.39 -9.62
CA GLY A 236 -24.19 16.10 -8.89
C GLY A 236 -24.20 17.63 -9.09
N SER A 237 -23.76 18.36 -8.07
CA SER A 237 -23.92 19.81 -7.91
C SER A 237 -23.16 20.68 -8.95
N GLY A 238 -23.85 21.24 -9.96
CA GLY A 238 -23.35 22.28 -10.86
C GLY A 238 -24.48 22.88 -11.72
N SER A 239 -24.61 24.21 -11.75
CA SER A 239 -25.67 24.97 -12.44
C SER A 239 -25.18 25.49 -13.80
N GLY A 240 -25.81 25.08 -14.91
CA GLY A 240 -25.57 25.67 -16.24
C GLY A 240 -26.33 24.98 -17.38
N GLU A 241 -27.07 25.77 -18.16
CA GLU A 241 -27.85 25.38 -19.35
C GLU A 241 -26.94 24.91 -20.50
N SER A 242 -26.65 23.60 -20.66
CA SER A 242 -26.24 22.96 -21.96
C SER A 242 -25.71 21.50 -21.90
N TYR A 243 -26.35 20.51 -21.25
CA TYR A 243 -25.95 19.10 -21.46
C TYR A 243 -27.14 18.13 -21.45
N LYS A 244 -27.47 17.58 -22.63
CA LYS A 244 -28.25 16.33 -22.76
C LYS A 244 -27.27 15.15 -22.81
N GLU A 245 -26.75 14.73 -21.66
CA GLU A 245 -25.92 13.52 -21.52
C GLU A 245 -26.69 12.49 -20.70
N THR A 246 -27.56 11.72 -21.37
CA THR A 246 -28.12 10.51 -20.77
C THR A 246 -27.04 9.43 -20.73
N ILE A 247 -26.32 9.31 -19.61
CA ILE A 247 -25.47 8.15 -19.34
C ILE A 247 -26.37 6.97 -18.97
N LYS A 248 -26.65 6.08 -19.93
CA LYS A 248 -27.35 4.81 -19.67
C LYS A 248 -26.30 3.72 -19.41
N LEU A 249 -26.09 3.37 -18.14
CA LEU A 249 -25.24 2.24 -17.72
C LEU A 249 -26.11 1.02 -17.36
N ASP A 250 -27.00 0.61 -18.25
CA ASP A 250 -27.80 -0.61 -18.05
C ASP A 250 -27.02 -1.81 -18.59
N GLY A 251 -25.93 -2.19 -17.93
CA GLY A 251 -24.99 -3.29 -18.29
C GLY A 251 -25.64 -4.66 -18.49
N THR A 252 -26.48 -4.80 -19.51
CA THR A 252 -27.34 -5.95 -19.79
C THR A 252 -27.19 -6.45 -21.23
N GLY A 253 -26.37 -5.79 -22.06
CA GLY A 253 -25.89 -6.31 -23.34
C GLY A 253 -24.53 -7.01 -23.22
N THR A 254 -24.21 -7.93 -24.14
CA THR A 254 -22.96 -8.72 -24.19
C THR A 254 -21.67 -7.89 -24.23
N ASN A 255 -21.75 -6.57 -24.39
CA ASN A 255 -20.61 -5.66 -24.54
C ASN A 255 -20.39 -4.75 -23.30
N GLY A 256 -21.10 -4.98 -22.19
CA GLY A 256 -21.08 -4.08 -21.03
C GLY A 256 -21.77 -2.74 -21.29
N GLY A 257 -21.87 -1.87 -20.27
CA GLY A 257 -22.55 -0.57 -20.38
C GLY A 257 -21.94 0.28 -21.51
N GLN A 258 -22.79 0.78 -22.40
CA GLN A 258 -22.40 1.52 -23.61
C GLN A 258 -22.88 2.97 -23.52
N MET A 259 -21.98 3.92 -23.74
CA MET A 259 -22.29 5.35 -23.85
C MET A 259 -22.25 5.77 -25.32
N THR A 260 -23.38 6.21 -25.87
CA THR A 260 -23.47 6.65 -27.28
C THR A 260 -23.85 8.13 -27.40
N LEU A 261 -23.07 8.91 -28.16
CA LEU A 261 -23.49 10.23 -28.65
C LEU A 261 -24.10 10.06 -30.05
N ALA A 262 -25.40 10.33 -30.17
CA ALA A 262 -26.11 10.35 -31.43
C ALA A 262 -26.38 11.79 -31.91
N GLY A 263 -26.48 11.97 -33.23
CA GLY A 263 -27.00 13.21 -33.80
C GLY A 263 -28.47 13.43 -33.47
N ALA A 264 -29.00 14.62 -33.75
CA ALA A 264 -30.42 14.94 -33.59
C ALA A 264 -31.36 14.04 -34.43
N ASP A 265 -30.80 13.36 -35.44
CA ASP A 265 -31.45 12.37 -36.31
C ASP A 265 -31.43 10.93 -35.76
N GLY A 266 -30.76 10.69 -34.62
CA GLY A 266 -30.62 9.39 -34.00
C GLY A 266 -29.42 8.56 -34.49
N THR A 267 -28.60 9.08 -35.42
CA THR A 267 -27.41 8.37 -35.92
C THR A 267 -26.30 8.39 -34.86
N VAL A 268 -25.82 7.23 -34.41
CA VAL A 268 -24.71 7.13 -33.44
C VAL A 268 -23.41 7.61 -34.07
N LYS A 269 -22.86 8.72 -33.55
CA LYS A 269 -21.60 9.31 -34.01
C LYS A 269 -20.41 8.84 -33.20
N THR A 270 -20.59 8.63 -31.91
CA THR A 270 -19.52 8.17 -31.01
C THR A 270 -20.08 7.14 -30.05
N THR A 271 -19.33 6.06 -29.83
CA THR A 271 -19.63 4.98 -28.89
C THR A 271 -18.45 4.81 -27.96
N LEU A 272 -18.67 4.74 -26.66
CA LEU A 272 -17.70 4.31 -25.66
C LEU A 272 -18.27 3.08 -24.96
N ASP A 273 -17.58 1.94 -25.08
CA ASP A 273 -17.95 0.67 -24.43
C ASP A 273 -16.71 -0.04 -23.87
N THR A 274 -16.87 -1.30 -23.45
CA THR A 274 -15.77 -2.11 -22.89
C THR A 274 -14.63 -2.35 -23.88
N THR A 275 -14.87 -2.19 -25.18
CA THR A 275 -13.83 -2.29 -26.20
C THR A 275 -13.10 -0.97 -26.40
N GLY A 276 -13.65 0.17 -25.95
CA GLY A 276 -13.03 1.50 -26.01
C GLY A 276 -13.90 2.54 -26.73
N LEU A 277 -13.27 3.60 -27.25
CA LEU A 277 -13.92 4.70 -27.96
C LEU A 277 -13.94 4.45 -29.46
N THR A 278 -15.13 4.43 -30.06
CA THR A 278 -15.34 4.33 -31.51
C THR A 278 -16.08 5.57 -32.00
N ILE A 279 -15.50 6.31 -32.94
CA ILE A 279 -16.17 7.41 -33.65
C ILE A 279 -16.57 6.90 -35.04
N ALA A 280 -17.84 6.99 -35.40
CA ALA A 280 -18.36 6.57 -36.70
C ALA A 280 -17.72 7.42 -37.81
N ASN A 281 -17.11 6.76 -38.81
CA ASN A 281 -16.31 7.39 -39.87
C ASN A 281 -15.15 8.28 -39.35
N GLY A 282 -14.69 8.04 -38.13
CA GLY A 282 -13.61 8.78 -37.48
C GLY A 282 -12.67 7.87 -36.69
N PRO A 283 -11.71 8.45 -35.95
CA PRO A 283 -10.70 7.69 -35.23
C PRO A 283 -11.32 6.79 -34.14
N LYS A 284 -10.65 5.67 -33.87
CA LYS A 284 -11.04 4.69 -32.85
C LYS A 284 -9.87 4.43 -31.91
N PHE A 285 -10.15 4.36 -30.62
CA PHE A 285 -9.21 4.03 -29.55
C PHE A 285 -9.78 2.85 -28.80
N THR A 286 -9.40 1.65 -29.21
CA THR A 286 -9.96 0.41 -28.68
C THR A 286 -8.88 -0.41 -27.97
N SER A 287 -9.31 -1.43 -27.23
CA SER A 287 -8.44 -2.47 -26.66
C SER A 287 -7.63 -3.23 -27.71
N SER A 288 -8.00 -3.15 -28.99
CA SER A 288 -7.23 -3.69 -30.12
C SER A 288 -6.20 -2.70 -30.69
N GLY A 289 -6.14 -1.46 -30.18
CA GLY A 289 -5.20 -0.43 -30.61
C GLY A 289 -5.87 0.86 -31.11
N ILE A 290 -5.06 1.71 -31.75
CA ILE A 290 -5.46 3.01 -32.31
C ILE A 290 -5.65 2.88 -33.83
N ASP A 291 -6.85 3.18 -34.31
CA ASP A 291 -7.17 3.35 -35.74
C ASP A 291 -7.48 4.83 -35.98
N ALA A 292 -6.60 5.54 -36.69
CA ALA A 292 -6.78 6.97 -36.95
C ALA A 292 -7.80 7.26 -38.08
N ALA A 293 -8.43 6.25 -38.68
CA ALA A 293 -9.36 6.39 -39.81
C ALA A 293 -8.79 7.23 -40.96
N SER A 294 -7.54 6.93 -41.35
CA SER A 294 -6.78 7.64 -42.39
C SER A 294 -6.47 9.11 -42.09
N GLN A 295 -6.64 9.57 -40.85
CA GLN A 295 -6.24 10.91 -40.42
C GLN A 295 -4.79 10.92 -39.93
N LYS A 296 -4.14 12.08 -40.04
CA LYS A 296 -2.80 12.27 -39.50
C LYS A 296 -2.85 12.35 -37.97
N ILE A 297 -1.97 11.63 -37.30
CA ILE A 297 -1.76 11.75 -35.86
C ILE A 297 -0.71 12.84 -35.62
N HIS A 298 -1.13 14.00 -35.13
CA HIS A 298 -0.25 15.12 -34.78
C HIS A 298 0.17 15.03 -33.29
N ASN A 299 1.26 15.70 -32.93
CA ASN A 299 1.79 15.78 -31.55
C ASN A 299 2.26 14.44 -30.96
N VAL A 300 2.70 13.51 -31.80
CA VAL A 300 3.43 12.30 -31.36
C VAL A 300 4.86 12.72 -30.98
N THR A 301 5.15 12.73 -29.67
CA THR A 301 6.51 12.96 -29.15
C THR A 301 7.45 11.87 -29.68
N ALA A 302 8.76 12.15 -29.74
CA ALA A 302 9.72 11.16 -30.20
C ALA A 302 9.70 9.93 -29.27
N GLY A 303 9.37 8.75 -29.80
CA GLY A 303 9.38 7.50 -29.05
C GLY A 303 10.78 7.13 -28.57
N THR A 304 10.89 6.57 -27.37
CA THR A 304 12.16 6.14 -26.75
C THR A 304 12.23 4.63 -26.52
N ASP A 305 11.08 3.97 -26.36
CA ASP A 305 10.98 2.51 -26.18
C ASP A 305 10.55 1.82 -27.48
N ASP A 306 10.90 0.54 -27.65
CA ASP A 306 10.65 -0.22 -28.90
C ASP A 306 9.17 -0.30 -29.33
N ALA A 307 8.23 -0.08 -28.41
CA ALA A 307 6.79 -0.13 -28.66
C ALA A 307 6.17 1.26 -28.94
N ASP A 308 6.94 2.34 -28.86
CA ASP A 308 6.44 3.69 -29.08
C ASP A 308 6.15 3.99 -30.57
N ALA A 309 5.20 4.88 -30.81
CA ALA A 309 4.93 5.38 -32.16
C ALA A 309 6.04 6.34 -32.63
N VAL A 310 6.67 6.04 -33.77
CA VAL A 310 7.72 6.86 -34.40
C VAL A 310 7.09 8.07 -35.10
N ASN A 311 7.58 9.28 -34.81
CA ASN A 311 7.14 10.48 -35.53
C ASN A 311 7.94 10.71 -36.84
N VAL A 312 7.42 11.55 -37.74
CA VAL A 312 8.02 11.79 -39.07
C VAL A 312 9.48 12.29 -38.97
N LYS A 313 9.81 13.06 -37.93
CA LYS A 313 11.19 13.54 -37.70
C LYS A 313 12.13 12.38 -37.37
N GLN A 314 11.72 11.43 -36.52
CA GLN A 314 12.50 10.23 -36.23
C GLN A 314 12.68 9.36 -37.49
N LEU A 315 11.64 9.21 -38.31
CA LEU A 315 11.73 8.50 -39.59
C LEU A 315 12.67 9.19 -40.59
N GLN A 316 12.61 10.53 -40.69
CA GLN A 316 13.52 11.30 -41.54
C GLN A 316 14.97 11.24 -41.05
N SER A 317 15.17 11.20 -39.73
CA SER A 317 16.51 11.11 -39.12
C SER A 317 17.13 9.71 -39.25
N ALA A 318 16.32 8.68 -39.46
CA ALA A 318 16.80 7.31 -39.67
C ALA A 318 17.36 7.06 -41.10
N ARG A 319 17.35 8.06 -41.99
CA ARG A 319 17.91 7.93 -43.35
C ARG A 319 19.45 7.80 -43.28
N THR A 320 19.98 6.77 -43.92
CA THR A 320 21.43 6.54 -44.02
C THR A 320 22.02 7.41 -45.13
N LEU A 321 23.08 8.17 -44.84
CA LEU A 321 23.85 8.93 -45.82
C LEU A 321 25.04 8.08 -46.31
N LEU A 322 25.10 7.74 -47.60
CA LEU A 322 26.27 7.11 -48.23
C LEU A 322 27.02 8.11 -49.11
N THR A 323 28.33 8.24 -48.89
CA THR A 323 29.24 9.11 -49.67
C THR A 323 30.00 8.28 -50.70
N GLN A 324 30.06 8.71 -51.96
CA GLN A 324 30.74 7.97 -53.04
C GLN A 324 32.27 8.08 -52.91
N GLY A 325 32.95 6.93 -52.75
CA GLY A 325 34.42 6.83 -52.76
C GLY A 325 35.00 6.53 -54.16
N THR A 326 36.32 6.64 -54.32
CA THR A 326 37.02 6.58 -55.62
C THR A 326 36.80 5.30 -56.44
N ASN A 327 36.46 4.17 -55.81
CA ASN A 327 36.28 2.86 -56.47
C ASN A 327 34.84 2.33 -56.42
N ILE A 328 33.87 3.17 -56.05
CA ILE A 328 32.48 2.79 -55.86
C ILE A 328 31.60 3.63 -56.79
N THR A 329 30.64 2.99 -57.45
CA THR A 329 29.52 3.66 -58.12
C THR A 329 28.23 3.43 -57.31
N LEU A 330 27.48 4.51 -57.08
CA LEU A 330 26.19 4.50 -56.41
C LEU A 330 25.09 4.82 -57.43
N ALA A 331 24.07 3.98 -57.51
CA ALA A 331 22.87 4.24 -58.30
C ALA A 331 21.64 4.22 -57.37
N ASP A 332 20.85 5.29 -57.40
CA ASP A 332 19.60 5.41 -56.67
C ASP A 332 18.44 5.08 -57.62
N THR A 333 17.51 4.21 -57.18
CA THR A 333 16.35 3.82 -58.00
C THR A 333 15.09 3.87 -57.12
N ASP A 334 14.30 4.93 -57.29
CA ASP A 334 13.01 5.12 -56.60
C ASP A 334 11.89 4.43 -57.40
N ALA A 335 11.40 3.29 -56.90
CA ALA A 335 10.16 2.68 -57.40
C ALA A 335 8.99 2.81 -56.40
N ASP A 336 9.24 2.69 -55.09
CA ASP A 336 8.17 2.64 -54.08
C ASP A 336 8.51 3.42 -52.78
N GLY A 337 9.30 4.49 -52.88
CA GLY A 337 9.73 5.30 -51.72
C GLY A 337 10.77 4.63 -50.80
N HIS A 338 11.31 3.48 -51.20
CA HIS A 338 12.41 2.78 -50.55
C HIS A 338 13.74 3.12 -51.26
N HIS A 339 14.68 3.69 -50.51
CA HIS A 339 16.02 4.01 -51.01
C HIS A 339 16.86 2.73 -51.00
N THR A 340 17.01 2.05 -52.14
CA THR A 340 17.87 0.86 -52.27
C THR A 340 19.21 1.25 -52.90
N TYR A 341 20.24 1.37 -52.07
CA TYR A 341 21.60 1.66 -52.54
C TYR A 341 22.29 0.39 -53.03
N THR A 342 22.60 0.31 -54.33
CA THR A 342 23.46 -0.75 -54.88
C THR A 342 24.90 -0.25 -54.93
N VAL A 343 25.80 -0.86 -54.14
CA VAL A 343 27.24 -0.53 -54.09
C VAL A 343 28.00 -1.48 -55.00
N ASN A 344 28.50 -0.98 -56.14
CA ASN A 344 29.28 -1.77 -57.09
C ASN A 344 30.78 -1.43 -57.00
N VAL A 345 31.64 -2.46 -57.03
CA VAL A 345 33.10 -2.33 -57.18
C VAL A 345 33.54 -3.15 -58.40
N ASP A 346 33.82 -2.48 -59.52
CA ASP A 346 34.00 -3.18 -60.80
C ASP A 346 35.42 -3.77 -60.96
N ASN A 347 36.48 -3.04 -60.57
CA ASN A 347 37.87 -3.48 -60.77
C ASN A 347 38.75 -3.22 -59.55
N LEU A 348 39.68 -4.13 -59.28
CA LEU A 348 40.74 -4.00 -58.28
C LEU A 348 42.10 -3.80 -58.98
N ALA A 349 42.86 -2.79 -58.55
CA ALA A 349 44.23 -2.58 -59.02
C ALA A 349 45.21 -3.42 -58.17
N VAL A 350 45.80 -4.46 -58.75
CA VAL A 350 46.76 -5.35 -58.06
C VAL A 350 48.17 -5.23 -58.65
N LYS A 351 49.19 -5.39 -57.80
CA LYS A 351 50.62 -5.41 -58.16
C LYS A 351 51.26 -6.68 -57.61
N ALA A 352 52.01 -7.39 -58.45
CA ALA A 352 52.94 -8.42 -57.98
C ALA A 352 54.35 -7.82 -58.01
N ASN A 353 55.04 -7.80 -56.86
CA ASN A 353 56.37 -7.20 -56.73
C ASN A 353 56.40 -5.72 -57.16
N LYS A 354 57.52 -5.25 -57.72
CA LYS A 354 57.73 -3.87 -58.19
C LYS A 354 57.18 -3.60 -59.61
N GLU A 355 56.21 -4.37 -60.09
CA GLU A 355 55.59 -4.16 -61.40
C GLU A 355 54.52 -3.05 -61.40
N ALA A 356 54.15 -2.58 -62.60
CA ALA A 356 53.05 -1.65 -62.80
C ALA A 356 51.70 -2.27 -62.40
N ALA A 357 50.77 -1.44 -61.90
CA ALA A 357 49.44 -1.89 -61.48
C ALA A 357 48.66 -2.48 -62.67
N LYS A 358 48.06 -3.65 -62.45
CA LYS A 358 47.16 -4.31 -63.42
C LYS A 358 45.73 -4.22 -62.88
N SER A 359 44.79 -3.85 -63.74
CA SER A 359 43.36 -3.79 -63.40
C SER A 359 42.74 -5.17 -63.61
N VAL A 360 42.10 -5.72 -62.58
CA VAL A 360 41.44 -7.04 -62.63
C VAL A 360 39.99 -6.89 -62.19
N THR A 361 39.06 -7.45 -62.97
CA THR A 361 37.64 -7.39 -62.64
C THR A 361 37.32 -8.31 -61.47
N LEU A 362 36.84 -7.74 -60.35
CA LEU A 362 36.59 -8.49 -59.10
C LEU A 362 35.58 -9.63 -59.28
N LYS A 363 34.58 -9.44 -60.16
CA LYS A 363 33.53 -10.45 -60.41
C LYS A 363 34.07 -11.80 -60.89
N ASN A 364 35.25 -11.81 -61.49
CA ASN A 364 35.87 -13.03 -62.02
C ASN A 364 36.78 -13.72 -60.98
N GLY A 365 36.98 -13.11 -59.80
CA GLY A 365 37.91 -13.59 -58.76
C GLY A 365 39.38 -13.32 -59.06
N LEU A 366 40.24 -13.45 -58.04
CA LEU A 366 41.70 -13.53 -58.19
C LEU A 366 42.13 -14.99 -58.05
N THR A 367 42.86 -15.52 -59.02
CA THR A 367 43.37 -16.90 -58.95
C THR A 367 44.80 -16.92 -58.39
N PHE A 368 45.01 -17.64 -57.30
CA PHE A 368 46.33 -17.95 -56.74
C PHE A 368 46.63 -19.42 -57.04
N ASN A 369 47.64 -19.68 -57.87
CA ASN A 369 48.00 -21.04 -58.25
C ASN A 369 48.96 -21.67 -57.25
N ASP A 370 48.86 -23.00 -57.09
CA ASP A 370 49.87 -23.79 -56.37
C ASP A 370 51.26 -23.66 -57.02
N GLY A 371 52.29 -23.62 -56.18
CA GLY A 371 53.69 -23.74 -56.54
C GLY A 371 54.22 -25.17 -56.39
N THR A 372 55.48 -25.39 -56.77
CA THR A 372 56.07 -26.75 -56.79
C THR A 372 56.17 -27.43 -55.41
N ASN A 373 56.51 -26.68 -54.36
CA ASN A 373 56.62 -27.20 -52.98
C ASN A 373 55.59 -26.62 -52.05
N THR A 374 54.72 -25.77 -52.59
CA THR A 374 53.77 -25.02 -51.82
C THR A 374 52.41 -25.02 -52.47
N THR A 375 51.36 -25.36 -51.75
CA THR A 375 49.99 -25.13 -52.18
C THR A 375 49.53 -23.74 -51.74
N ALA A 376 48.83 -23.02 -52.62
CA ALA A 376 48.16 -21.79 -52.28
C ALA A 376 46.70 -22.09 -51.93
N SER A 377 46.24 -21.58 -50.79
CA SER A 377 44.85 -21.70 -50.37
C SER A 377 44.33 -20.34 -49.92
N VAL A 378 43.07 -20.05 -50.24
CA VAL A 378 42.38 -18.84 -49.80
C VAL A 378 41.34 -19.26 -48.78
N GLU A 379 41.43 -18.67 -47.59
CA GLU A 379 40.49 -18.93 -46.51
C GLU A 379 39.23 -18.06 -46.66
N GLU A 380 38.17 -18.39 -45.92
CA GLU A 380 36.90 -17.64 -45.93
C GLU A 380 37.06 -16.15 -45.56
N SER A 381 38.13 -15.81 -44.82
CA SER A 381 38.51 -14.44 -44.44
C SER A 381 39.20 -13.64 -45.56
N GLY A 382 39.51 -14.28 -46.69
CA GLY A 382 40.27 -13.69 -47.80
C GLY A 382 41.79 -13.67 -47.60
N ALA A 383 42.29 -14.21 -46.48
CA ALA A 383 43.72 -14.40 -46.29
C ALA A 383 44.25 -15.46 -47.28
N VAL A 384 45.34 -15.13 -47.96
CA VAL A 384 46.03 -16.03 -48.89
C VAL A 384 47.20 -16.67 -48.17
N SER A 385 47.13 -17.98 -47.98
CA SER A 385 48.13 -18.77 -47.28
C SER A 385 48.88 -19.66 -48.27
N TYR A 386 50.20 -19.73 -48.13
CA TYR A 386 51.03 -20.71 -48.82
C TYR A 386 51.45 -21.79 -47.83
N ASN A 387 51.03 -23.02 -48.08
CA ASN A 387 51.40 -24.20 -47.29
C ASN A 387 52.47 -25.00 -48.00
N LEU A 388 53.24 -25.80 -47.26
CA LEU A 388 54.16 -26.78 -47.84
C LEU A 388 53.39 -28.05 -48.24
N ASN A 389 53.78 -28.68 -49.35
CA ASN A 389 53.20 -29.94 -49.80
C ASN A 389 53.49 -31.08 -48.79
N GLN A 390 52.62 -32.09 -48.70
CA GLN A 390 52.88 -33.29 -47.86
C GLN A 390 54.22 -33.96 -48.22
N GLU A 391 54.59 -33.86 -49.50
CA GLU A 391 55.92 -34.19 -50.00
C GLU A 391 56.62 -32.91 -50.44
N ILE A 392 57.50 -32.42 -49.57
CA ILE A 392 58.30 -31.24 -49.84
C ILE A 392 59.54 -31.61 -50.65
N SER A 393 59.64 -31.11 -51.88
CA SER A 393 60.77 -31.31 -52.79
C SER A 393 61.74 -30.12 -52.72
N LEU A 394 62.37 -29.94 -51.55
CA LEU A 394 63.27 -28.82 -51.27
C LEU A 394 64.72 -29.17 -51.66
N LYS A 395 65.38 -28.28 -52.41
CA LYS A 395 66.78 -28.47 -52.82
C LYS A 395 67.80 -28.41 -51.65
N LYS A 396 67.45 -27.81 -50.49
CA LYS A 396 68.27 -27.75 -49.26
C LYS A 396 67.40 -27.38 -48.05
N VAL A 397 67.57 -28.05 -46.91
CA VAL A 397 67.18 -27.54 -45.57
C VAL A 397 68.46 -27.45 -44.75
N THR A 398 68.84 -26.24 -44.30
CA THR A 398 70.05 -26.07 -43.49
C THR A 398 69.67 -26.28 -42.02
N THR A 399 69.95 -27.46 -41.46
CA THR A 399 69.62 -27.80 -40.06
C THR A 399 70.88 -28.10 -39.24
N GLY A 400 71.70 -27.06 -39.01
CA GLY A 400 72.82 -27.07 -38.06
C GLY A 400 73.50 -28.43 -37.82
N ASN A 401 73.32 -28.97 -36.62
CA ASN A 401 73.95 -30.17 -36.07
C ASN A 401 72.95 -31.33 -35.82
N SER A 402 71.80 -31.32 -36.51
CA SER A 402 70.74 -32.32 -36.32
C SER A 402 70.44 -33.07 -37.61
N THR A 403 70.17 -34.36 -37.47
CA THR A 403 69.73 -35.26 -38.54
C THR A 403 68.38 -35.86 -38.16
N LEU A 404 67.37 -35.66 -39.00
CA LEU A 404 66.07 -36.33 -38.90
C LEU A 404 65.97 -37.30 -40.08
N ASP A 405 65.99 -38.60 -39.79
CA ASP A 405 65.98 -39.67 -40.79
C ASP A 405 65.08 -40.84 -40.37
N THR A 406 65.08 -41.91 -41.16
CA THR A 406 64.30 -43.12 -40.91
C THR A 406 64.72 -43.88 -39.65
N GLU A 407 65.92 -43.61 -39.13
CA GLU A 407 66.39 -44.16 -37.85
C GLU A 407 65.94 -43.29 -36.68
N GLY A 408 65.53 -42.06 -36.93
CA GLY A 408 64.91 -41.13 -35.99
C GLY A 408 65.59 -39.77 -35.97
N LEU A 409 65.57 -39.11 -34.81
CA LEU A 409 66.21 -37.80 -34.62
C LEU A 409 67.53 -37.98 -33.88
N THR A 410 68.62 -37.59 -34.53
CA THR A 410 69.96 -37.56 -33.94
C THR A 410 70.48 -36.13 -33.86
N ILE A 411 70.87 -35.71 -32.65
CA ILE A 411 71.53 -34.43 -32.41
C ILE A 411 72.97 -34.70 -32.02
N SER A 412 73.93 -34.20 -32.80
CA SER A 412 75.35 -34.43 -32.54
C SER A 412 75.77 -33.85 -31.18
N GLY A 413 76.18 -34.73 -30.25
CA GLY A 413 76.56 -34.38 -28.86
C GLY A 413 75.39 -34.30 -27.85
N GLY A 414 74.17 -34.65 -28.28
CA GLY A 414 72.95 -34.53 -27.50
C GLY A 414 72.23 -35.85 -27.28
N SER A 415 70.92 -35.75 -27.04
CA SER A 415 70.03 -36.91 -26.94
C SER A 415 69.76 -37.50 -28.32
N LYS A 416 69.46 -38.80 -28.37
CA LYS A 416 69.06 -39.53 -29.58
C LYS A 416 67.67 -40.14 -29.37
N ILE A 417 66.82 -40.00 -30.37
CA ILE A 417 65.55 -40.73 -30.45
C ILE A 417 65.68 -41.67 -31.63
N ALA A 418 65.67 -42.98 -31.36
CA ALA A 418 65.81 -43.99 -32.40
C ALA A 418 64.71 -45.05 -32.33
N ALA A 419 64.57 -45.85 -33.39
CA ALA A 419 63.69 -47.01 -33.39
C ALA A 419 63.96 -48.00 -32.22
N SER A 420 65.19 -48.02 -31.68
CA SER A 420 65.60 -48.84 -30.54
C SER A 420 65.27 -48.25 -29.16
N GLY A 421 64.67 -47.06 -29.10
CA GLY A 421 64.34 -46.37 -27.85
C GLY A 421 65.01 -45.00 -27.71
N ILE A 422 64.88 -44.42 -26.51
CA ILE A 422 65.37 -43.08 -26.20
C ILE A 422 66.70 -43.18 -25.45
N ASP A 423 67.72 -42.49 -25.98
CA ASP A 423 68.95 -42.20 -25.25
C ASP A 423 68.97 -40.70 -24.89
N ALA A 424 68.83 -40.40 -23.60
CA ALA A 424 68.83 -39.03 -23.11
C ALA A 424 70.23 -38.38 -23.05
N GLY A 425 71.28 -39.11 -23.41
CA GLY A 425 72.66 -38.62 -23.34
C GLY A 425 73.03 -38.13 -21.94
N ASN A 426 72.71 -38.92 -20.90
CA ASN A 426 72.92 -38.62 -19.47
C ASN A 426 72.17 -37.39 -18.92
N ARG A 427 70.98 -37.09 -19.45
CA ARG A 427 70.13 -36.00 -18.97
C ARG A 427 68.87 -36.56 -18.31
N VAL A 428 68.33 -35.81 -17.34
CA VAL A 428 67.07 -36.19 -16.65
C VAL A 428 65.91 -36.24 -17.65
N ILE A 429 65.17 -37.35 -17.64
CA ILE A 429 63.90 -37.50 -18.39
C ILE A 429 62.76 -37.23 -17.42
N SER A 430 62.29 -35.99 -17.37
CA SER A 430 61.09 -35.61 -16.61
C SER A 430 59.82 -35.87 -17.46
N GLY A 431 58.64 -35.87 -16.83
CA GLY A 431 57.35 -35.91 -17.55
C GLY A 431 56.84 -37.29 -17.96
N VAL A 432 57.46 -38.35 -17.46
CA VAL A 432 56.95 -39.73 -17.59
C VAL A 432 55.71 -39.90 -16.69
N ALA A 433 54.63 -40.49 -17.20
CA ALA A 433 53.38 -40.75 -16.47
C ALA A 433 53.45 -42.00 -15.61
N ASN A 434 52.41 -42.25 -14.80
CA ASN A 434 52.37 -43.47 -14.01
C ASN A 434 52.20 -44.67 -14.97
N GLY A 435 53.22 -45.52 -15.11
CA GLY A 435 53.16 -46.73 -15.91
C GLY A 435 52.05 -47.67 -15.44
N SER A 436 51.32 -48.25 -16.37
CA SER A 436 50.21 -49.19 -16.09
C SER A 436 50.52 -50.60 -16.60
N ASN A 437 51.39 -50.74 -17.60
CA ASN A 437 51.92 -52.02 -18.08
C ASN A 437 53.33 -52.25 -17.53
N ASP A 438 53.74 -53.52 -17.43
CA ASP A 438 55.05 -53.91 -16.87
C ASP A 438 56.26 -53.32 -17.64
N THR A 439 56.07 -52.88 -18.88
CA THR A 439 57.13 -52.30 -19.75
C THR A 439 57.17 -50.78 -19.76
N ASP A 440 56.29 -50.12 -19.01
CA ASP A 440 56.26 -48.66 -18.93
C ASP A 440 57.40 -48.13 -18.03
N ALA A 441 57.88 -46.91 -18.32
CA ALA A 441 58.84 -46.25 -17.44
C ALA A 441 58.15 -45.76 -16.16
N VAL A 442 58.71 -46.09 -14.98
CA VAL A 442 58.15 -45.70 -13.67
C VAL A 442 58.58 -44.28 -13.31
N ASN A 443 57.61 -43.44 -12.95
CA ASN A 443 57.87 -42.07 -12.50
C ASN A 443 57.91 -41.95 -10.97
N VAL A 444 58.34 -40.78 -10.48
CA VAL A 444 58.48 -40.52 -9.03
C VAL A 444 57.12 -40.49 -8.29
N SER A 445 56.00 -40.17 -8.93
CA SER A 445 54.69 -40.17 -8.27
C SER A 445 54.13 -41.56 -8.01
N GLN A 446 54.38 -42.55 -8.87
CA GLN A 446 54.05 -43.95 -8.56
C GLN A 446 54.81 -44.44 -7.34
N LEU A 447 56.09 -44.05 -7.24
CA LEU A 447 56.89 -44.31 -6.06
C LEU A 447 56.31 -43.60 -4.82
N LYS A 448 55.81 -42.36 -4.96
CA LYS A 448 55.12 -41.63 -3.88
C LYS A 448 53.73 -42.18 -3.54
N ALA A 449 52.99 -42.77 -4.48
CA ALA A 449 51.67 -43.35 -4.22
C ALA A 449 51.78 -44.61 -3.34
N ILE A 450 52.74 -45.48 -3.64
CA ILE A 450 53.09 -46.59 -2.75
C ILE A 450 53.54 -46.08 -1.38
N GLN A 451 54.27 -44.96 -1.33
CA GLN A 451 54.64 -44.32 -0.07
C GLN A 451 53.42 -43.77 0.71
N SER A 452 52.38 -43.30 0.01
CA SER A 452 51.13 -42.81 0.60
C SER A 452 50.29 -43.94 1.21
N ASP A 453 50.08 -45.04 0.50
CA ASP A 453 49.32 -46.20 0.99
C ASP A 453 49.98 -46.82 2.23
N VAL A 454 51.30 -46.91 2.20
CA VAL A 454 52.11 -47.37 3.34
C VAL A 454 51.99 -46.43 4.55
N ASN A 455 51.79 -45.12 4.34
CA ASN A 455 51.59 -44.16 5.42
C ASN A 455 50.13 -44.08 5.93
N ALA A 456 49.14 -44.50 5.13
CA ALA A 456 47.71 -44.29 5.38
C ALA A 456 47.09 -45.12 6.53
N GLY A 457 47.63 -46.31 6.87
CA GLY A 457 47.18 -47.09 8.03
C GLY A 457 45.87 -47.90 7.87
N TRP A 458 45.23 -48.28 8.98
CA TRP A 458 44.03 -49.15 9.06
C TRP A 458 43.04 -48.67 10.15
N THR A 459 41.72 -48.81 9.93
CA THR A 459 40.66 -48.16 10.75
C THR A 459 39.91 -49.13 11.67
N ILE A 460 39.66 -48.73 12.92
CA ILE A 460 38.80 -49.43 13.89
C ILE A 460 37.43 -48.73 13.97
N LYS A 461 36.34 -49.50 13.92
CA LYS A 461 34.96 -49.00 14.05
C LYS A 461 34.32 -49.58 15.32
N GLY A 462 33.58 -48.74 16.05
CA GLY A 462 32.83 -49.12 17.24
C GLY A 462 31.63 -48.21 17.46
N LYS A 463 30.91 -48.42 18.57
CA LYS A 463 29.77 -47.60 18.99
C LYS A 463 30.13 -46.81 20.25
N ASP A 464 29.69 -45.56 20.34
CA ASP A 464 29.74 -44.82 21.59
C ASP A 464 28.62 -45.26 22.55
N PRO A 465 28.57 -44.73 23.79
CA PRO A 465 27.51 -45.05 24.74
C PRO A 465 26.09 -44.65 24.29
N ALA A 466 25.96 -43.76 23.30
CA ALA A 466 24.69 -43.37 22.69
C ALA A 466 24.35 -44.23 21.45
N ASN A 467 25.16 -45.26 21.17
CA ASN A 467 25.06 -46.16 20.03
C ASN A 467 25.32 -45.50 18.66
N ALA A 468 25.99 -44.34 18.67
CA ALA A 468 26.47 -43.68 17.47
C ALA A 468 27.77 -44.31 16.99
N ASP A 469 27.96 -44.39 15.67
CA ASP A 469 29.19 -44.95 15.09
C ASP A 469 30.40 -44.03 15.38
N VAL A 470 31.46 -44.61 15.94
CA VAL A 470 32.75 -43.96 16.16
C VAL A 470 33.82 -44.74 15.40
N SER A 471 34.74 -44.02 14.74
CA SER A 471 35.86 -44.66 14.03
C SER A 471 37.18 -43.93 14.26
N ALA A 472 38.29 -44.67 14.30
CA ALA A 472 39.65 -44.16 14.48
C ALA A 472 40.64 -44.86 13.54
N ASN A 473 41.50 -44.10 12.84
CA ASN A 473 42.52 -44.62 11.90
C ASN A 473 43.89 -44.77 12.60
N ILE A 474 44.55 -45.91 12.42
CA ILE A 474 45.82 -46.29 13.05
C ILE A 474 46.93 -46.32 11.99
N GLY A 475 47.82 -45.33 12.01
CA GLY A 475 48.90 -45.19 11.02
C GLY A 475 50.02 -46.23 11.12
N LYS A 476 50.92 -46.24 10.12
CA LYS A 476 52.08 -47.15 10.04
C LYS A 476 52.89 -47.19 11.34
N GLY A 477 53.10 -48.39 11.89
CA GLY A 477 53.92 -48.61 13.09
C GLY A 477 53.27 -48.22 14.43
N LYS A 478 51.97 -47.87 14.46
CA LYS A 478 51.21 -47.61 15.70
C LYS A 478 50.41 -48.86 16.14
N THR A 479 50.08 -48.94 17.43
CA THR A 479 49.35 -50.04 18.06
C THR A 479 48.10 -49.54 18.78
N VAL A 480 47.07 -50.38 18.92
CA VAL A 480 45.87 -50.12 19.75
C VAL A 480 45.88 -51.05 20.96
N THR A 481 45.68 -50.49 22.15
CA THR A 481 45.71 -51.21 23.43
C THR A 481 44.29 -51.28 24.01
N TYR A 482 43.86 -52.48 24.41
CA TYR A 482 42.59 -52.69 25.11
C TYR A 482 42.89 -53.05 26.57
N ASP A 483 42.65 -52.11 27.49
CA ASP A 483 42.88 -52.32 28.92
C ASP A 483 41.70 -53.04 29.60
N ASN A 484 41.97 -53.72 30.72
CA ASN A 484 40.92 -54.30 31.58
C ASN A 484 40.40 -53.24 32.56
N GLY A 485 39.08 -53.22 32.82
CA GLY A 485 38.49 -52.40 33.88
C GLY A 485 38.44 -53.12 35.23
N ASN A 486 38.00 -52.45 36.31
CA ASN A 486 38.00 -53.03 37.66
C ASN A 486 37.24 -54.37 37.79
N TYR A 487 36.17 -54.59 37.01
CA TYR A 487 35.37 -55.83 37.00
C TYR A 487 35.10 -56.38 35.59
N THR A 488 35.87 -55.93 34.60
CA THR A 488 35.71 -56.32 33.19
C THR A 488 37.05 -56.67 32.55
N LYS A 489 37.07 -57.66 31.67
CA LYS A 489 38.27 -58.17 30.99
C LYS A 489 38.07 -58.18 29.47
N SER A 490 38.96 -57.51 28.74
CA SER A 490 38.95 -57.46 27.29
C SER A 490 39.81 -58.59 26.71
N VAL A 491 39.26 -59.37 25.78
CA VAL A 491 39.93 -60.48 25.10
C VAL A 491 39.85 -60.27 23.59
N VAL A 492 41.00 -60.25 22.92
CA VAL A 492 41.09 -60.14 21.46
C VAL A 492 41.35 -61.53 20.88
N THR A 493 40.52 -61.95 19.94
CA THR A 493 40.63 -63.24 19.25
C THR A 493 40.71 -62.99 17.75
N LYS A 494 41.68 -63.62 17.09
CA LYS A 494 41.85 -63.56 15.64
C LYS A 494 41.00 -64.64 14.99
N ASP A 495 40.24 -64.28 13.95
CA ASP A 495 39.61 -65.24 13.06
C ASP A 495 40.57 -65.53 11.90
N ASP A 496 41.20 -66.70 11.95
CA ASP A 496 42.19 -67.12 10.94
C ASP A 496 41.57 -67.45 9.57
N SER A 497 40.23 -67.52 9.45
CA SER A 497 39.55 -67.82 8.19
C SER A 497 39.17 -66.58 7.37
N THR A 498 38.93 -65.43 8.01
CA THR A 498 38.60 -64.15 7.35
C THR A 498 39.70 -63.09 7.48
N GLY A 499 40.71 -63.32 8.32
CA GLY A 499 41.79 -62.37 8.58
C GLY A 499 41.39 -61.20 9.50
N ASN A 500 40.14 -61.16 9.96
CA ASN A 500 39.62 -60.15 10.88
C ASN A 500 39.92 -60.52 12.35
N ALA A 501 39.90 -59.53 13.24
CA ALA A 501 40.00 -59.72 14.69
C ALA A 501 38.72 -59.29 15.40
N THR A 502 38.31 -60.03 16.42
CA THR A 502 37.13 -59.74 17.26
C THR A 502 37.55 -59.49 18.70
N VAL A 503 37.02 -58.42 19.32
CA VAL A 503 37.24 -58.10 20.74
C VAL A 503 35.99 -58.41 21.55
N LYS A 504 36.11 -59.28 22.56
CA LYS A 504 35.05 -59.66 23.50
C LYS A 504 35.36 -59.12 24.90
N VAL A 505 34.42 -58.44 25.54
CA VAL A 505 34.57 -57.93 26.91
C VAL A 505 33.73 -58.79 27.85
N ASP A 506 34.39 -59.51 28.76
CA ASP A 506 33.76 -60.36 29.77
C ASP A 506 33.67 -59.63 31.12
N VAL A 507 32.59 -59.83 31.88
CA VAL A 507 32.34 -59.15 33.16
C VAL A 507 32.31 -60.11 34.35
N THR A 508 32.80 -59.68 35.52
CA THR A 508 32.78 -60.45 36.78
C THR A 508 31.61 -59.99 37.65
N THR A 509 30.68 -60.90 37.97
CA THR A 509 29.49 -60.60 38.77
C THR A 509 29.70 -60.93 40.27
N GLY A 510 28.95 -60.25 41.15
CA GLY A 510 28.98 -60.46 42.61
C GLY A 510 27.59 -60.74 43.20
N THR A 511 27.53 -61.39 44.37
CA THR A 511 26.28 -61.85 45.01
C THR A 511 26.10 -61.34 46.45
N PHE A 512 24.86 -61.03 46.83
CA PHE A 512 24.48 -60.66 48.20
C PHE A 512 24.12 -61.88 49.06
N GLY A 513 24.44 -61.84 50.35
CA GLY A 513 24.07 -62.83 51.37
C GLY A 513 23.21 -62.25 52.49
N SER A 514 22.73 -63.09 53.41
CA SER A 514 21.89 -62.68 54.56
C SER A 514 22.64 -62.75 55.89
N GLY A 515 22.37 -61.80 56.79
CA GLY A 515 22.91 -61.79 58.16
C GLY A 515 22.33 -62.91 59.04
N THR A 516 23.08 -63.36 60.05
CA THR A 516 22.67 -64.41 61.00
C THR A 516 22.58 -63.88 62.44
N GLY A 517 21.82 -64.54 63.33
CA GLY A 517 21.66 -64.15 64.74
C GLY A 517 20.77 -62.91 64.91
N ASP A 518 21.12 -61.98 65.79
CA ASP A 518 20.36 -60.74 66.03
C ASP A 518 20.30 -59.79 64.83
N LYS A 519 21.09 -60.07 63.78
CA LYS A 519 21.05 -59.38 62.47
C LYS A 519 20.33 -60.19 61.40
N ALA A 520 19.63 -61.27 61.76
CA ALA A 520 18.79 -62.04 60.85
C ALA A 520 17.72 -61.13 60.22
N GLY A 521 17.65 -61.15 58.89
CA GLY A 521 16.80 -60.22 58.12
C GLY A 521 17.53 -58.98 57.55
N THR A 522 18.86 -58.86 57.70
CA THR A 522 19.67 -57.82 57.04
C THR A 522 20.49 -58.36 55.86
N VAL A 523 20.76 -57.53 54.84
CA VAL A 523 21.51 -57.90 53.62
C VAL A 523 23.00 -57.58 53.78
N THR A 524 23.89 -58.49 53.34
CA THR A 524 25.36 -58.34 53.35
C THR A 524 25.96 -58.66 51.97
N SER A 525 27.16 -58.17 51.67
CA SER A 525 27.90 -58.51 50.43
C SER A 525 28.95 -59.59 50.74
N THR A 526 29.03 -60.63 49.90
CA THR A 526 29.97 -61.76 50.10
C THR A 526 31.19 -61.71 49.16
N ALA A 527 31.13 -60.95 48.07
CA ALA A 527 32.26 -60.66 47.18
C ALA A 527 32.04 -59.36 46.36
N ASN A 528 33.11 -58.67 45.99
CA ASN A 528 33.04 -57.46 45.16
C ASN A 528 32.84 -57.84 43.68
N GLY A 529 31.79 -57.31 43.06
CA GLY A 529 31.49 -57.51 41.63
C GLY A 529 30.18 -56.82 41.23
N LEU A 530 29.82 -56.90 39.94
CA LEU A 530 28.58 -56.34 39.42
C LEU A 530 27.38 -57.26 39.76
N ALA A 531 26.42 -56.79 40.54
CA ALA A 531 25.21 -57.56 40.88
C ALA A 531 24.13 -57.38 39.81
N THR A 532 23.39 -58.44 39.49
CA THR A 532 22.26 -58.33 38.57
C THR A 532 21.07 -57.67 39.25
N THR A 533 20.14 -57.13 38.47
CA THR A 533 18.87 -56.59 39.00
C THR A 533 18.09 -57.66 39.77
N GLN A 534 18.20 -58.94 39.37
CA GLN A 534 17.61 -60.06 40.09
C GLN A 534 18.28 -60.28 41.46
N ASP A 535 19.60 -60.12 41.57
CA ASP A 535 20.33 -60.26 42.83
C ASP A 535 19.92 -59.18 43.84
N VAL A 536 19.76 -57.93 43.39
CA VAL A 536 19.28 -56.83 44.23
C VAL A 536 17.82 -57.06 44.66
N ALA A 537 16.95 -57.48 43.74
CA ALA A 537 15.55 -57.76 44.04
C ALA A 537 15.41 -58.89 45.07
N ASN A 538 16.18 -59.97 44.91
CA ASN A 538 16.17 -61.09 45.85
C ASN A 538 16.66 -60.67 47.23
N ALA A 539 17.70 -59.83 47.31
CA ALA A 539 18.22 -59.33 48.57
C ALA A 539 17.20 -58.47 49.32
N ILE A 540 16.52 -57.54 48.64
CA ILE A 540 15.46 -56.70 49.24
C ILE A 540 14.31 -57.58 49.77
N ASN A 541 13.85 -58.54 48.96
CA ASN A 541 12.75 -59.43 49.34
C ASN A 541 13.10 -60.42 50.48
N SER A 542 14.39 -60.52 50.83
CA SER A 542 14.87 -61.36 51.93
C SER A 542 14.99 -60.59 53.25
N ALA A 543 14.86 -59.26 53.26
CA ALA A 543 14.97 -58.44 54.46
C ALA A 543 13.64 -58.35 55.25
N SER A 544 13.71 -58.28 56.59
CA SER A 544 12.51 -58.22 57.47
C SER A 544 12.74 -57.48 58.80
N ILE A 545 11.65 -57.06 59.47
CA ILE A 545 11.61 -56.49 60.84
C ILE A 545 10.77 -57.38 61.77
N SER A 546 11.04 -57.36 63.08
CA SER A 546 10.28 -58.16 64.08
C SER A 546 9.41 -57.28 65.00
N VAL A 547 8.14 -57.64 65.23
CA VAL A 547 7.17 -56.89 66.09
C VAL A 547 6.59 -57.79 67.20
N VAL A 548 6.39 -57.24 68.40
CA VAL A 548 5.85 -57.92 69.60
C VAL A 548 4.88 -56.98 70.35
N ALA A 549 3.74 -57.46 70.85
CA ALA A 549 2.87 -56.72 71.78
C ALA A 549 3.26 -57.08 73.23
N ASP A 550 3.34 -56.10 74.13
CA ASP A 550 3.95 -56.26 75.47
C ASP A 550 3.40 -57.47 76.28
N ASP A 551 4.31 -58.05 77.08
CA ASP A 551 4.21 -59.23 77.95
C ASP A 551 4.32 -60.65 77.33
N THR A 552 4.73 -60.82 76.06
CA THR A 552 5.11 -62.16 75.50
C THR A 552 6.35 -62.15 74.58
N PRO A 553 7.60 -62.16 75.10
CA PRO A 553 8.84 -61.94 74.33
C PRO A 553 9.19 -62.99 73.24
N ASP A 554 8.60 -64.20 73.31
CA ASP A 554 8.95 -65.31 72.42
C ASP A 554 8.08 -65.41 71.16
N ASN A 555 7.01 -64.61 71.05
CA ASN A 555 6.12 -64.63 69.88
C ASN A 555 6.50 -63.57 68.84
N LYS A 556 7.76 -63.62 68.35
CA LYS A 556 8.27 -62.71 67.32
C LYS A 556 7.73 -63.11 65.95
N THR A 557 7.03 -62.19 65.30
CA THR A 557 6.60 -62.40 63.90
C THR A 557 7.51 -61.57 62.98
N SER A 558 8.15 -62.22 62.01
CA SER A 558 9.03 -61.56 61.03
C SER A 558 8.20 -61.01 59.87
N VAL A 559 8.22 -59.69 59.69
CA VAL A 559 7.47 -58.95 58.66
C VAL A 559 8.43 -58.50 57.57
N LYS A 560 8.18 -58.89 56.30
CA LYS A 560 9.12 -58.62 55.20
C LYS A 560 9.01 -57.19 54.69
N ALA A 561 10.04 -56.72 53.99
CA ALA A 561 10.00 -55.45 53.27
C ALA A 561 8.85 -55.47 52.24
N GLY A 562 7.83 -54.62 52.46
CA GLY A 562 6.62 -54.53 51.64
C GLY A 562 5.33 -54.95 52.36
N ASP A 563 5.42 -55.61 53.52
CA ASP A 563 4.27 -56.00 54.33
C ASP A 563 3.83 -54.87 55.28
N THR A 564 2.52 -54.70 55.49
CA THR A 564 1.95 -53.65 56.35
C THR A 564 1.51 -54.20 57.71
N ILE A 565 1.80 -53.48 58.81
CA ILE A 565 1.40 -53.85 60.18
C ILE A 565 0.30 -52.89 60.67
N HIS A 566 -0.83 -53.40 61.15
CA HIS A 566 -1.96 -52.60 61.64
C HIS A 566 -2.23 -52.85 63.13
N PHE A 567 -2.29 -51.79 63.93
CA PHE A 567 -2.74 -51.81 65.33
C PHE A 567 -4.18 -51.28 65.42
N ALA A 568 -5.11 -52.07 65.97
CA ALA A 568 -6.54 -51.75 65.98
C ALA A 568 -6.98 -51.10 67.30
N LYS A 569 -7.95 -50.19 67.22
CA LYS A 569 -8.67 -49.56 68.35
C LYS A 569 -10.18 -49.73 68.16
N ASP A 570 -10.97 -49.58 69.23
CA ASP A 570 -12.42 -49.38 69.10
C ASP A 570 -12.80 -47.89 68.97
N ASP A 571 -14.09 -47.61 68.85
CA ASP A 571 -14.57 -46.27 68.49
C ASP A 571 -14.63 -45.30 69.66
N ASN A 572 -14.65 -45.77 70.91
CA ASN A 572 -14.65 -44.89 72.08
C ASN A 572 -13.23 -44.52 72.54
N LEU A 573 -12.21 -45.13 71.91
CA LEU A 573 -10.79 -44.89 72.15
C LEU A 573 -10.11 -44.16 70.98
N THR A 574 -9.01 -43.45 71.26
CA THR A 574 -8.09 -42.85 70.28
C THR A 574 -6.78 -43.62 70.23
N LEU A 575 -6.14 -43.62 69.05
CA LEU A 575 -4.77 -44.09 68.82
C LEU A 575 -4.10 -43.15 67.82
N THR A 576 -3.01 -42.49 68.22
CA THR A 576 -2.26 -41.55 67.36
C THR A 576 -0.79 -41.92 67.28
N GLN A 577 -0.21 -41.85 66.08
CA GLN A 577 1.21 -42.12 65.79
C GLN A 577 1.96 -40.83 65.43
N ASP A 578 3.08 -40.55 66.10
CA ASP A 578 4.02 -39.47 65.75
C ASP A 578 5.41 -40.07 65.50
N GLY A 579 5.84 -40.07 64.24
CA GLY A 579 7.02 -40.79 63.78
C GLY A 579 6.95 -42.28 64.15
N THR A 580 7.71 -42.66 65.19
CA THR A 580 7.81 -44.05 65.67
C THR A 580 7.04 -44.33 66.96
N GLN A 581 6.29 -43.36 67.52
CA GLN A 581 5.62 -43.47 68.84
C GLN A 581 4.09 -43.47 68.73
N PHE A 582 3.38 -44.27 69.53
CA PHE A 582 1.91 -44.43 69.52
C PHE A 582 1.26 -44.21 70.91
N THR A 583 0.13 -43.49 71.01
CA THR A 583 -0.56 -43.11 72.29
C THR A 583 -2.07 -43.40 72.29
N TYR A 584 -2.63 -43.89 73.42
CA TYR A 584 -4.07 -44.20 73.62
C TYR A 584 -4.79 -43.27 74.64
N GLY A 585 -6.08 -42.97 74.42
CA GLY A 585 -6.92 -42.22 75.35
C GLY A 585 -8.43 -42.40 75.13
N LEU A 586 -9.27 -42.03 76.11
CA LEU A 586 -10.72 -41.95 75.91
C LEU A 586 -11.03 -40.76 75.00
N ASN A 587 -11.91 -40.99 74.04
CA ASN A 587 -12.35 -39.93 73.17
C ASN A 587 -13.09 -38.88 74.01
N LYS A 588 -12.86 -37.60 73.68
CA LYS A 588 -13.58 -36.47 74.29
C LYS A 588 -15.10 -36.60 74.10
N GLU A 589 -15.52 -37.31 73.05
CA GLU A 589 -16.90 -37.71 72.79
C GLU A 589 -17.02 -39.23 72.88
N ILE A 590 -18.01 -39.72 73.63
CA ILE A 590 -18.26 -41.15 73.83
C ILE A 590 -19.57 -41.51 73.12
N SER A 591 -19.55 -42.50 72.23
CA SER A 591 -20.73 -43.06 71.58
C SER A 591 -21.31 -44.23 72.39
N ILE A 592 -22.47 -43.98 72.99
CA ILE A 592 -23.33 -44.96 73.67
C ILE A 592 -24.78 -44.83 73.19
N SER A 593 -25.53 -45.92 73.14
CA SER A 593 -26.80 -45.96 72.41
C SER A 593 -28.03 -45.41 73.18
N GLN A 594 -28.04 -45.41 74.52
CA GLN A 594 -29.19 -44.95 75.34
C GLN A 594 -28.80 -44.62 76.79
N VAL A 595 -29.49 -43.65 77.40
CA VAL A 595 -29.50 -43.33 78.85
C VAL A 595 -30.95 -43.16 79.33
N THR A 596 -31.33 -43.79 80.45
CA THR A 596 -32.69 -43.70 81.03
C THR A 596 -32.62 -43.37 82.52
N THR A 597 -33.44 -42.42 83.00
CA THR A 597 -33.60 -42.09 84.42
C THR A 597 -35.08 -42.06 84.82
N SER A 598 -35.44 -42.75 85.91
CA SER A 598 -36.83 -42.86 86.41
C SER A 598 -36.87 -42.83 87.95
N ASP A 599 -37.85 -42.14 88.52
CA ASP A 599 -38.22 -42.20 89.95
C ASP A 599 -39.70 -42.64 90.10
N ALA A 600 -40.00 -43.39 91.17
CA ALA A 600 -41.22 -44.17 91.36
C ALA A 600 -42.53 -43.36 91.51
N THR A 601 -42.51 -42.01 91.50
CA THR A 601 -43.73 -41.21 91.73
C THR A 601 -44.03 -40.03 90.79
N ASN A 602 -43.21 -39.65 89.79
CA ASN A 602 -43.53 -38.42 88.99
C ASN A 602 -42.98 -38.34 87.53
N GLY A 603 -43.12 -39.39 86.70
CA GLY A 603 -42.83 -39.34 85.24
C GLY A 603 -41.44 -39.86 84.82
N SER A 604 -41.21 -40.03 83.51
CA SER A 604 -40.00 -40.68 82.94
C SER A 604 -39.31 -39.82 81.87
N THR A 605 -37.96 -39.85 81.83
CA THR A 605 -37.12 -39.21 80.79
C THR A 605 -36.21 -40.24 80.12
N VAL A 606 -36.24 -40.29 78.78
CA VAL A 606 -35.37 -41.15 77.97
C VAL A 606 -34.51 -40.27 77.05
N GLN A 607 -33.19 -40.47 77.06
CA GLN A 607 -32.25 -39.86 76.12
C GLN A 607 -31.57 -40.94 75.29
N ASP A 608 -31.82 -40.92 73.98
CA ASP A 608 -31.20 -41.82 73.01
C ASP A 608 -30.68 -41.04 71.81
N ALA A 609 -30.17 -41.74 70.80
CA ALA A 609 -29.71 -41.12 69.55
C ALA A 609 -30.80 -40.33 68.80
N LYS A 610 -32.09 -40.53 69.13
CA LYS A 610 -33.21 -39.81 68.53
C LYS A 610 -33.53 -38.53 69.29
N GLY A 611 -33.33 -38.45 70.61
CA GLY A 611 -33.50 -37.22 71.39
C GLY A 611 -33.95 -37.44 72.83
N ILE A 612 -34.53 -36.41 73.45
CA ILE A 612 -35.11 -36.42 74.80
C ILE A 612 -36.63 -36.49 74.68
N THR A 613 -37.24 -37.49 75.32
CA THR A 613 -38.71 -37.59 75.44
C THR A 613 -39.11 -37.62 76.91
N THR A 614 -40.08 -36.78 77.28
CA THR A 614 -40.70 -36.76 78.62
C THR A 614 -42.22 -36.85 78.51
N THR A 615 -42.82 -37.65 79.39
CA THR A 615 -44.27 -37.77 79.53
C THR A 615 -44.65 -37.48 80.97
N ASP A 616 -45.55 -36.53 81.17
CA ASP A 616 -46.05 -36.19 82.50
C ASP A 616 -47.15 -37.16 82.97
N ALA A 617 -47.56 -37.06 84.24
CA ALA A 617 -48.59 -37.93 84.82
C ALA A 617 -50.00 -37.73 84.21
N ALA A 618 -50.24 -36.64 83.47
CA ALA A 618 -51.51 -36.31 82.82
C ALA A 618 -51.55 -36.75 81.33
N GLY A 619 -50.47 -37.36 80.83
CA GLY A 619 -50.36 -37.86 79.47
C GLY A 619 -49.97 -36.81 78.42
N ASN A 620 -49.52 -35.62 78.82
CA ASN A 620 -48.91 -34.68 77.89
C ASN A 620 -47.48 -35.12 77.57
N THR A 621 -47.05 -34.92 76.33
CA THR A 621 -45.71 -35.33 75.90
C THR A 621 -44.89 -34.13 75.45
N TYR A 622 -43.66 -34.02 75.94
CA TYR A 622 -42.61 -33.13 75.43
C TYR A 622 -41.54 -33.97 74.75
N ILE A 623 -41.22 -33.60 73.51
CA ILE A 623 -40.21 -34.28 72.71
C ILE A 623 -39.22 -33.23 72.20
N GLN A 624 -37.94 -33.40 72.51
CA GLN A 624 -36.85 -32.63 71.94
C GLN A 624 -35.94 -33.57 71.15
N ASN A 625 -35.92 -33.43 69.83
CA ASN A 625 -35.10 -34.27 68.95
C ASN A 625 -34.53 -33.46 67.79
N GLY A 626 -33.89 -34.14 66.84
CA GLY A 626 -33.38 -33.50 65.61
C GLY A 626 -34.46 -32.81 64.77
N GLN A 627 -35.75 -33.05 65.03
CA GLN A 627 -36.87 -32.35 64.38
C GLN A 627 -37.36 -31.14 65.19
N GLY A 628 -36.79 -30.87 66.38
CA GLY A 628 -37.12 -29.74 67.24
C GLY A 628 -37.80 -30.13 68.55
N ILE A 629 -38.48 -29.16 69.15
CA ILE A 629 -39.29 -29.29 70.35
C ILE A 629 -40.76 -29.42 69.95
N THR A 630 -41.42 -30.48 70.37
CA THR A 630 -42.87 -30.68 70.19
C THR A 630 -43.53 -30.86 71.55
N LEU A 631 -44.58 -30.07 71.80
CA LEU A 631 -45.48 -30.16 72.94
C LEU A 631 -46.82 -30.67 72.43
N THR A 632 -47.18 -31.89 72.79
CA THR A 632 -48.47 -32.49 72.43
C THR A 632 -49.36 -32.56 73.67
N PRO A 633 -50.50 -31.83 73.69
CA PRO A 633 -51.48 -31.93 74.76
C PRO A 633 -52.17 -33.29 74.75
N SER A 634 -52.67 -33.76 75.89
CA SER A 634 -53.50 -34.98 75.97
C SER A 634 -54.89 -34.81 75.33
N ASP A 635 -55.38 -33.57 75.19
CA ASP A 635 -56.63 -33.21 74.50
C ASP A 635 -56.46 -33.29 72.96
N LYS A 636 -57.08 -34.29 72.34
CA LYS A 636 -56.97 -34.57 70.90
C LYS A 636 -57.70 -33.57 69.99
N THR A 637 -58.41 -32.58 70.53
CA THR A 637 -59.06 -31.53 69.72
C THR A 637 -58.11 -30.38 69.36
N LYS A 638 -56.92 -30.32 69.98
CA LYS A 638 -55.90 -29.31 69.74
C LYS A 638 -54.72 -29.91 68.98
N SER A 639 -54.18 -29.18 68.01
CA SER A 639 -52.97 -29.64 67.31
C SER A 639 -51.71 -29.30 68.13
N PRO A 640 -50.63 -30.09 68.02
CA PRO A 640 -49.39 -29.87 68.76
C PRO A 640 -48.71 -28.54 68.45
N VAL A 641 -48.04 -27.97 69.45
CA VAL A 641 -47.15 -26.80 69.27
C VAL A 641 -45.74 -27.32 69.00
N LYS A 642 -45.10 -26.85 67.93
CA LYS A 642 -43.78 -27.31 67.49
C LYS A 642 -42.84 -26.14 67.27
N LEU A 643 -41.70 -26.12 67.96
CA LEU A 643 -40.57 -25.23 67.67
C LEU A 643 -39.47 -26.06 67.02
N THR A 644 -39.22 -25.82 65.75
CA THR A 644 -38.26 -26.61 64.96
C THR A 644 -37.13 -25.72 64.48
N ASN A 645 -36.12 -26.30 63.83
CA ASN A 645 -35.07 -25.53 63.17
C ASN A 645 -35.60 -24.63 62.03
N THR A 646 -36.86 -24.81 61.61
CA THR A 646 -37.54 -23.93 60.64
C THR A 646 -38.48 -22.92 61.29
N GLY A 647 -38.50 -22.80 62.62
CA GLY A 647 -39.31 -21.83 63.36
C GLY A 647 -40.48 -22.43 64.15
N LEU A 648 -41.35 -21.54 64.64
CA LEU A 648 -42.49 -21.90 65.48
C LEU A 648 -43.75 -22.19 64.64
N ASN A 649 -44.31 -23.39 64.81
CA ASN A 649 -45.64 -23.77 64.36
C ASN A 649 -46.55 -23.93 65.59
N ASN A 650 -47.52 -23.02 65.76
CA ASN A 650 -48.43 -23.04 66.91
C ASN A 650 -49.63 -23.98 66.75
N GLY A 651 -49.66 -24.86 65.74
CA GLY A 651 -50.71 -25.87 65.57
C GLY A 651 -52.11 -25.30 65.29
N GLY A 652 -52.21 -24.13 64.64
CA GLY A 652 -53.49 -23.45 64.42
C GLY A 652 -54.11 -22.83 65.70
N ASN A 653 -53.44 -22.95 66.84
CA ASN A 653 -53.82 -22.24 68.05
C ASN A 653 -53.53 -20.74 67.87
N LYS A 654 -54.39 -19.86 68.40
CA LYS A 654 -54.13 -18.41 68.36
C LYS A 654 -52.89 -18.08 69.20
N ILE A 655 -51.98 -17.31 68.63
CA ILE A 655 -50.89 -16.67 69.38
C ILE A 655 -51.44 -15.33 69.87
N THR A 656 -51.76 -15.24 71.16
CA THR A 656 -52.30 -14.01 71.78
C THR A 656 -51.26 -13.36 72.67
N GLY A 657 -51.27 -12.03 72.77
CA GLY A 657 -50.32 -11.27 73.59
C GLY A 657 -49.05 -10.80 72.86
N VAL A 658 -49.02 -10.84 71.52
CA VAL A 658 -47.94 -10.26 70.71
C VAL A 658 -48.13 -8.74 70.63
N GLY A 659 -47.18 -7.97 71.18
CA GLY A 659 -47.16 -6.51 71.09
C GLY A 659 -47.03 -5.99 69.65
N LYS A 660 -47.05 -4.66 69.44
CA LYS A 660 -46.58 -4.13 68.15
C LYS A 660 -45.08 -4.38 68.10
N GLY A 661 -44.60 -5.10 67.09
CA GLY A 661 -43.16 -5.26 66.86
C GLY A 661 -42.52 -3.90 66.61
N THR A 662 -41.38 -3.64 67.24
CA THR A 662 -40.62 -2.39 67.06
C THR A 662 -39.28 -2.64 66.38
N ASP A 663 -38.75 -3.86 66.50
CA ASP A 663 -37.49 -4.27 65.87
C ASP A 663 -37.77 -5.19 64.66
N ASP A 664 -36.87 -5.22 63.68
CA ASP A 664 -37.06 -5.88 62.38
C ASP A 664 -37.35 -7.41 62.46
N ALA A 665 -36.97 -8.05 63.57
CA ALA A 665 -37.16 -9.48 63.79
C ALA A 665 -38.45 -9.83 64.56
N ASP A 666 -39.22 -8.84 64.99
CA ASP A 666 -40.43 -9.05 65.77
C ASP A 666 -41.57 -9.64 64.94
N ALA A 667 -42.42 -10.43 65.60
CA ALA A 667 -43.65 -10.91 65.00
C ALA A 667 -44.66 -9.76 64.82
N VAL A 668 -45.02 -9.46 63.57
CA VAL A 668 -46.03 -8.43 63.25
C VAL A 668 -47.42 -8.87 63.68
N ASN A 669 -48.12 -8.02 64.43
CA ASN A 669 -49.53 -8.25 64.73
C ASN A 669 -50.44 -7.70 63.61
N VAL A 670 -51.71 -8.12 63.60
CA VAL A 670 -52.67 -7.77 62.53
C VAL A 670 -52.90 -6.25 62.40
N SER A 671 -52.67 -5.46 63.45
CA SER A 671 -52.81 -4.00 63.36
C SER A 671 -51.70 -3.36 62.52
N GLN A 672 -50.46 -3.84 62.65
CA GLN A 672 -49.32 -3.37 61.86
C GLN A 672 -49.47 -3.74 60.38
N LEU A 673 -50.01 -4.93 60.08
CA LEU A 673 -50.25 -5.34 58.68
C LEU A 673 -51.33 -4.50 57.98
N LYS A 674 -52.37 -4.07 58.71
CA LYS A 674 -53.43 -3.18 58.16
C LYS A 674 -52.92 -1.77 57.88
N GLU A 675 -52.01 -1.26 58.71
CA GLU A 675 -51.33 0.03 58.49
C GLU A 675 -50.46 -0.02 57.20
N VAL A 676 -49.73 -1.11 56.98
CA VAL A 676 -48.92 -1.30 55.75
C VAL A 676 -49.81 -1.46 54.51
N GLN A 677 -50.89 -2.25 54.56
CA GLN A 677 -51.77 -2.49 53.40
C GLN A 677 -52.43 -1.21 52.86
N ALA A 678 -52.72 -0.24 53.73
CA ALA A 678 -53.25 1.06 53.31
C ALA A 678 -52.22 1.92 52.56
N GLN A 679 -50.92 1.73 52.80
CA GLN A 679 -49.85 2.50 52.17
C GLN A 679 -49.37 1.90 50.84
N VAL A 680 -49.46 0.58 50.62
CA VAL A 680 -48.98 -0.08 49.38
C VAL A 680 -50.03 -0.22 48.28
N GLY A 681 -51.32 0.01 48.55
CA GLY A 681 -52.41 -0.25 47.59
C GLY A 681 -52.40 0.62 46.33
N SER A 682 -51.70 1.76 46.32
CA SER A 682 -51.74 2.75 45.24
C SER A 682 -50.40 3.02 44.51
N GLY A 683 -49.27 2.47 44.95
CA GLY A 683 -47.97 2.70 44.30
C GLY A 683 -47.51 4.17 44.31
N TRP A 684 -46.47 4.51 43.52
CA TRP A 684 -45.95 5.88 43.35
C TRP A 684 -46.48 6.47 42.03
N GLN A 685 -46.75 7.78 41.98
CA GLN A 685 -47.44 8.44 40.85
C GLN A 685 -46.47 9.15 39.90
N LEU A 686 -46.71 9.08 38.57
CA LEU A 686 -46.02 9.89 37.56
C LEU A 686 -46.95 11.03 37.09
N ALA A 687 -46.47 12.27 37.11
CA ALA A 687 -47.20 13.45 36.64
C ALA A 687 -46.47 14.16 35.50
N GLY A 688 -47.22 14.81 34.60
CA GLY A 688 -46.66 15.69 33.55
C GLY A 688 -46.23 17.05 34.12
N ASN A 689 -45.64 17.92 33.28
CA ASN A 689 -45.22 19.29 33.66
C ASN A 689 -46.40 20.20 34.08
N ASP A 690 -47.63 19.76 33.83
CA ASP A 690 -48.89 20.38 34.25
C ASP A 690 -49.41 19.85 35.61
N GLY A 691 -48.67 18.96 36.26
CA GLY A 691 -49.01 18.38 37.56
C GLY A 691 -50.08 17.29 37.51
N GLN A 692 -50.54 16.87 36.32
CA GLN A 692 -51.61 15.89 36.19
C GLN A 692 -51.10 14.46 36.19
N LYS A 693 -51.74 13.61 37.01
CA LYS A 693 -51.43 12.18 37.15
C LYS A 693 -51.63 11.43 35.83
N VAL A 694 -50.57 10.81 35.33
CA VAL A 694 -50.55 10.00 34.10
C VAL A 694 -50.83 8.52 34.39
N ALA A 695 -50.22 7.94 35.43
CA ALA A 695 -50.39 6.53 35.81
C ALA A 695 -49.92 6.23 37.25
N ASP A 696 -50.42 5.13 37.84
CA ASP A 696 -49.87 4.53 39.07
C ASP A 696 -48.80 3.48 38.73
N ILE A 697 -47.62 3.59 39.33
CA ILE A 697 -46.56 2.59 39.21
C ILE A 697 -46.56 1.74 40.48
N GLY A 698 -47.06 0.50 40.36
CA GLY A 698 -47.17 -0.43 41.48
C GLY A 698 -45.83 -0.80 42.12
N ALA A 699 -45.88 -1.28 43.37
CA ALA A 699 -44.69 -1.67 44.13
C ALA A 699 -43.79 -2.66 43.35
N GLY A 700 -42.48 -2.36 43.30
CA GLY A 700 -41.47 -3.20 42.64
C GLY A 700 -41.33 -3.02 41.12
N LYS A 701 -42.09 -2.12 40.48
CA LYS A 701 -41.96 -1.80 39.06
C LYS A 701 -40.90 -0.70 38.85
N LYS A 702 -40.05 -0.84 37.83
CA LYS A 702 -38.99 0.12 37.47
C LYS A 702 -39.44 0.99 36.29
N VAL A 703 -39.19 2.30 36.38
CA VAL A 703 -39.31 3.25 35.28
C VAL A 703 -37.89 3.70 34.92
N SER A 704 -37.48 3.54 33.66
CA SER A 704 -36.13 3.89 33.21
C SER A 704 -36.18 5.10 32.28
N PHE A 705 -35.45 6.15 32.64
CA PHE A 705 -35.24 7.33 31.80
C PHE A 705 -33.80 7.27 31.25
N THR A 706 -33.63 6.75 30.04
CA THR A 706 -32.31 6.56 29.44
C THR A 706 -31.87 7.81 28.69
N GLY A 707 -30.71 8.38 29.06
CA GLY A 707 -30.04 9.40 28.26
C GLY A 707 -29.43 8.83 26.97
N SER A 708 -29.03 9.72 26.07
CA SER A 708 -28.26 9.42 24.86
C SER A 708 -26.95 10.23 24.84
N GLN A 709 -26.14 10.09 23.79
CA GLN A 709 -24.87 10.82 23.67
C GLN A 709 -25.02 12.37 23.66
N TYR A 710 -26.22 12.89 23.34
CA TYR A 710 -26.49 14.35 23.25
C TYR A 710 -27.59 14.85 24.22
N LEU A 711 -28.24 13.92 24.93
CA LEU A 711 -29.33 14.19 25.86
C LEU A 711 -29.03 13.49 27.18
N THR A 712 -28.80 14.26 28.24
CA THR A 712 -28.61 13.71 29.58
C THR A 712 -29.90 13.84 30.38
N ALA A 713 -30.48 12.71 30.77
CA ALA A 713 -31.56 12.67 31.75
C ALA A 713 -30.94 12.65 33.14
N ASN A 714 -31.16 13.69 33.93
CA ASN A 714 -30.70 13.76 35.31
C ASN A 714 -31.89 13.59 36.24
N THR A 715 -31.73 12.72 37.24
CA THR A 715 -32.75 12.47 38.26
C THR A 715 -32.20 12.89 39.61
N GLU A 716 -32.84 13.85 40.26
CA GLU A 716 -32.39 14.38 41.55
C GLU A 716 -33.54 14.36 42.58
N SER A 717 -33.20 14.12 43.84
CA SER A 717 -34.17 14.12 44.94
C SER A 717 -34.69 15.53 45.15
N ALA A 718 -35.99 15.74 44.98
CA ALA A 718 -36.69 16.98 45.27
C ALA A 718 -37.27 16.89 46.70
N GLY A 719 -36.40 17.04 47.71
CA GLY A 719 -36.77 16.86 49.12
C GLY A 719 -36.86 15.38 49.52
N THR A 720 -37.58 15.08 50.60
CA THR A 720 -37.73 13.71 51.15
C THR A 720 -38.76 12.86 50.39
N ASP A 721 -39.64 13.49 49.60
CA ASP A 721 -40.89 12.86 49.13
C ASP A 721 -41.09 12.95 47.59
N ALA A 722 -40.14 13.52 46.84
CA ALA A 722 -40.24 13.66 45.38
C ALA A 722 -38.88 13.55 44.67
N ALA A 723 -38.91 13.33 43.35
CA ALA A 723 -37.74 13.36 42.48
C ALA A 723 -38.05 14.16 41.21
N ASN A 724 -37.15 15.07 40.83
CA ASN A 724 -37.23 15.81 39.58
C ASN A 724 -36.48 15.03 38.48
N VAL A 725 -37.07 14.99 37.29
CA VAL A 725 -36.41 14.48 36.07
C VAL A 725 -36.22 15.65 35.12
N THR A 726 -34.97 16.05 34.91
CA THR A 726 -34.60 17.18 34.06
C THR A 726 -33.83 16.68 32.85
N TYR A 727 -34.20 17.15 31.65
CA TYR A 727 -33.50 16.82 30.42
C TYR A 727 -32.55 17.96 30.05
N GLY A 728 -31.25 17.69 30.15
CA GLY A 728 -30.21 18.59 29.65
C GLY A 728 -29.84 18.26 28.22
N LEU A 729 -29.86 19.26 27.33
CA LEU A 729 -29.29 19.14 25.99
C LEU A 729 -27.83 19.58 26.03
N LYS A 730 -26.93 18.73 25.55
CA LYS A 730 -25.54 19.12 25.35
C LYS A 730 -25.45 19.94 24.06
N THR A 731 -25.34 21.27 24.17
CA THR A 731 -25.22 22.17 23.02
C THR A 731 -23.81 22.75 22.94
N LYS A 732 -23.34 23.01 21.72
CA LYS A 732 -22.04 23.62 21.47
C LYS A 732 -22.18 24.62 20.34
N ALA A 733 -21.72 25.84 20.54
CA ALA A 733 -21.62 26.81 19.45
C ALA A 733 -20.34 26.54 18.65
N LEU A 734 -20.46 26.48 17.33
CA LEU A 734 -19.33 26.56 16.43
C LEU A 734 -18.83 28.00 16.40
N THR A 735 -17.51 28.17 16.46
CA THR A 735 -16.84 29.47 16.35
C THR A 735 -15.82 29.41 15.22
N ALA A 736 -15.94 30.31 14.26
CA ALA A 736 -14.94 30.52 13.22
C ALA A 736 -13.91 31.55 13.72
N ALA A 737 -12.63 31.20 13.64
CA ALA A 737 -11.51 32.11 13.87
C ALA A 737 -10.55 32.01 12.69
N ASP A 738 -10.08 33.15 12.17
CA ASP A 738 -9.20 33.22 11.00
C ASP A 738 -9.69 32.42 9.78
N GLY A 739 -11.01 32.36 9.57
CA GLY A 739 -11.63 31.70 8.42
C GLY A 739 -11.80 30.18 8.58
N LYS A 740 -11.43 29.59 9.72
CA LYS A 740 -11.60 28.16 10.02
C LYS A 740 -12.52 27.95 11.22
N VAL A 741 -13.36 26.91 11.14
CA VAL A 741 -14.11 26.44 12.32
C VAL A 741 -13.13 25.77 13.28
N SER A 742 -13.17 26.17 14.54
CA SER A 742 -12.32 25.57 15.58
C SER A 742 -12.66 24.09 15.77
N SER A 743 -11.66 23.23 15.95
CA SER A 743 -11.89 21.80 16.23
C SER A 743 -12.63 21.61 17.55
N ILE A 744 -13.71 20.82 17.54
CA ILE A 744 -14.48 20.46 18.72
C ILE A 744 -13.88 19.16 19.28
N ASN A 745 -13.45 19.15 20.53
CA ASN A 745 -13.02 17.93 21.21
C ASN A 745 -14.21 16.96 21.34
N MET A 746 -14.02 15.65 21.19
CA MET A 746 -15.10 14.65 21.37
C MET A 746 -15.79 14.77 22.74
N ALA A 747 -15.05 15.17 23.78
CA ALA A 747 -15.61 15.43 25.11
C ALA A 747 -16.60 16.61 25.12
N ASP A 748 -16.48 17.56 24.18
CA ASP A 748 -17.29 18.77 24.04
C ASP A 748 -18.31 18.72 22.89
N ASP A 749 -18.39 17.60 22.17
CA ASP A 749 -19.32 17.42 21.03
C ASP A 749 -20.78 17.54 21.48
N GLY A 750 -21.60 18.24 20.70
CA GLY A 750 -22.96 18.60 21.08
C GLY A 750 -23.79 19.20 19.93
N LEU A 751 -25.08 19.41 20.20
CA LEU A 751 -26.04 19.90 19.21
C LEU A 751 -25.80 21.39 18.89
N VAL A 752 -25.82 21.73 17.60
CA VAL A 752 -25.70 23.10 17.05
C VAL A 752 -27.05 23.57 16.52
N THR A 753 -27.34 24.87 16.60
CA THR A 753 -28.57 25.43 16.02
C THR A 753 -28.38 25.77 14.54
N ALA A 754 -29.45 25.74 13.74
CA ALA A 754 -29.40 26.13 12.32
C ALA A 754 -28.82 27.55 12.13
N LYS A 755 -29.15 28.46 13.06
CA LYS A 755 -28.59 29.81 13.12
C LYS A 755 -27.06 29.77 13.32
N ASN A 756 -26.57 29.00 14.30
CA ASN A 756 -25.13 28.90 14.56
C ASN A 756 -24.36 28.30 13.36
N VAL A 757 -24.91 27.31 12.66
CA VAL A 757 -24.28 26.73 11.47
C VAL A 757 -24.21 27.76 10.33
N ALA A 758 -25.31 28.44 10.03
CA ALA A 758 -25.35 29.46 8.98
C ALA A 758 -24.40 30.64 9.28
N GLU A 759 -24.41 31.16 10.51
CA GLU A 759 -23.51 32.22 10.94
C GLU A 759 -22.05 31.79 10.85
N THR A 760 -21.73 30.55 11.21
CA THR A 760 -20.36 30.03 11.15
C THR A 760 -19.89 29.85 9.71
N ILE A 761 -20.70 29.26 8.83
CA ILE A 761 -20.36 29.08 7.40
C ILE A 761 -20.07 30.44 6.75
N ASN A 762 -20.91 31.43 7.00
CA ASN A 762 -20.74 32.78 6.45
C ASN A 762 -19.52 33.53 7.00
N GLN A 763 -18.93 33.07 8.12
CA GLN A 763 -17.69 33.61 8.69
C GLN A 763 -16.44 32.83 8.26
N THR A 764 -16.60 31.67 7.59
CA THR A 764 -15.46 30.93 7.04
C THR A 764 -15.01 31.48 5.70
N TYR A 765 -13.70 31.49 5.49
CA TYR A 765 -13.07 31.93 4.25
C TYR A 765 -11.73 31.21 4.10
N TRP A 766 -11.25 31.08 2.87
CA TRP A 766 -9.87 30.69 2.59
C TRP A 766 -9.11 31.88 2.03
N LYS A 767 -7.77 31.85 2.09
CA LYS A 767 -6.94 32.92 1.55
C LYS A 767 -6.17 32.39 0.34
N ALA A 768 -6.20 33.14 -0.76
CA ALA A 768 -5.28 32.93 -1.88
C ALA A 768 -4.17 33.98 -1.79
N ALA A 769 -2.92 33.54 -1.70
CA ALA A 769 -1.77 34.43 -1.76
C ALA A 769 -0.99 34.13 -3.04
N SER A 770 -0.62 35.17 -3.80
CA SER A 770 0.36 35.02 -4.86
C SER A 770 1.75 34.88 -4.22
N GLY A 771 2.62 34.08 -4.82
CA GLY A 771 3.95 33.79 -4.29
C GLY A 771 4.95 33.56 -5.42
N LYS A 772 6.21 33.96 -5.23
CA LYS A 772 7.31 33.64 -6.15
C LYS A 772 8.26 32.59 -5.57
N SER A 773 8.80 31.73 -6.43
CA SER A 773 9.95 30.89 -6.13
C SER A 773 10.99 31.05 -7.25
N GLY A 774 12.27 30.98 -6.92
CA GLY A 774 13.36 31.25 -7.88
C GLY A 774 13.34 32.68 -8.45
N SER A 775 13.48 32.81 -9.76
CA SER A 775 13.56 34.08 -10.48
C SER A 775 12.20 34.68 -10.89
N GLY A 776 11.07 34.15 -10.38
CA GLY A 776 9.74 34.69 -10.65
C GLY A 776 9.56 36.14 -10.15
N SER A 777 8.70 36.91 -10.83
CA SER A 777 8.33 38.27 -10.42
C SER A 777 6.93 38.26 -9.78
N GLN A 778 6.74 39.05 -8.74
CA GLN A 778 5.45 39.22 -8.07
C GLN A 778 5.28 40.70 -7.71
N THR A 779 4.18 41.29 -8.14
CA THR A 779 3.71 42.62 -7.74
C THR A 779 2.31 42.46 -7.19
N ASP A 780 2.17 42.42 -5.86
CA ASP A 780 0.85 42.43 -5.23
C ASP A 780 0.25 43.84 -5.40
N GLU A 781 -0.77 43.97 -6.25
CA GLU A 781 -1.48 45.25 -6.45
C GLU A 781 -2.55 45.51 -5.36
N THR A 782 -2.91 44.50 -4.57
CA THR A 782 -3.89 44.62 -3.47
C THR A 782 -3.23 45.22 -2.23
N ALA A 783 -3.58 46.47 -1.91
CA ALA A 783 -3.08 47.18 -0.72
C ALA A 783 -3.77 46.74 0.59
N ASN A 784 -4.95 46.10 0.54
CA ASN A 784 -5.72 45.68 1.71
C ASN A 784 -5.68 44.16 1.92
N VAL A 785 -5.53 43.72 3.17
CA VAL A 785 -5.43 42.30 3.55
C VAL A 785 -6.77 41.57 3.41
N ALA A 786 -7.89 42.30 3.45
CA ALA A 786 -9.24 41.75 3.28
C ALA A 786 -9.49 41.21 1.85
N ASP A 787 -8.88 41.83 0.83
CA ASP A 787 -9.07 41.46 -0.58
C ASP A 787 -8.45 40.10 -0.94
N LYS A 788 -7.71 39.49 0.00
CA LYS A 788 -7.11 38.16 -0.13
C LYS A 788 -7.99 37.05 0.46
N GLN A 789 -9.11 37.39 1.10
CA GLN A 789 -10.07 36.44 1.67
C GLN A 789 -11.12 36.07 0.61
N ILE A 790 -11.34 34.78 0.41
CA ILE A 790 -12.38 34.23 -0.46
C ILE A 790 -13.41 33.53 0.41
N SER A 791 -14.61 34.11 0.49
CA SER A 791 -15.72 33.61 1.31
C SER A 791 -16.50 32.52 0.58
N ALA A 792 -17.32 31.77 1.31
CA ALA A 792 -18.18 30.76 0.72
C ALA A 792 -19.19 31.40 -0.26
N GLY A 793 -19.12 31.02 -1.54
CA GLY A 793 -19.97 31.55 -2.62
C GLY A 793 -19.25 32.53 -3.56
N ASP A 794 -18.03 32.97 -3.25
CA ASP A 794 -17.26 33.88 -4.11
C ASP A 794 -16.70 33.16 -5.34
N THR A 795 -16.65 33.86 -6.48
CA THR A 795 -16.02 33.36 -7.72
C THR A 795 -14.57 33.84 -7.80
N VAL A 796 -13.64 32.91 -7.95
CA VAL A 796 -12.21 33.21 -8.15
C VAL A 796 -11.85 33.10 -9.63
N ILE A 797 -11.24 34.15 -10.18
CA ILE A 797 -10.83 34.21 -11.58
C ILE A 797 -9.30 34.18 -11.65
N PHE A 798 -8.74 33.19 -12.36
CA PHE A 798 -7.32 33.11 -12.66
C PHE A 798 -7.09 33.63 -14.09
N ASN A 799 -6.47 34.80 -14.21
CA ASN A 799 -6.15 35.40 -15.50
C ASN A 799 -4.77 34.94 -15.97
N ALA A 800 -4.66 34.42 -17.20
CA ALA A 800 -3.37 34.16 -17.84
C ALA A 800 -2.84 35.46 -18.46
N GLY A 801 -1.62 35.87 -18.08
CA GLY A 801 -0.93 36.98 -18.74
C GLY A 801 -0.41 36.58 -20.14
N ASN A 802 0.19 37.54 -20.85
CA ASN A 802 0.81 37.29 -22.15
C ASN A 802 1.85 36.17 -22.07
N ASN A 803 1.87 35.29 -23.08
CA ASN A 803 2.77 34.12 -23.20
C ASN A 803 2.56 32.98 -22.19
N LEU A 804 1.56 33.08 -21.31
CA LEU A 804 1.09 31.97 -20.48
C LEU A 804 -0.16 31.34 -21.09
N SER A 805 -0.25 30.02 -20.97
CA SER A 805 -1.46 29.26 -21.26
C SER A 805 -2.00 28.72 -19.95
N LEU A 806 -3.30 28.91 -19.71
CA LEU A 806 -3.99 28.40 -18.54
C LEU A 806 -5.11 27.47 -18.98
N VAL A 807 -5.01 26.21 -18.61
CA VAL A 807 -6.05 25.22 -18.83
C VAL A 807 -6.61 24.79 -17.49
N GLN A 808 -7.93 24.93 -17.33
CA GLN A 808 -8.67 24.41 -16.19
C GLN A 808 -9.31 23.08 -16.58
N ASN A 809 -8.99 22.01 -15.86
CA ASN A 809 -9.69 20.73 -15.94
C ASN A 809 -10.19 20.36 -14.54
N GLY A 810 -11.47 20.62 -14.28
CA GLY A 810 -12.06 20.50 -12.94
C GLY A 810 -11.35 21.41 -11.93
N ALA A 811 -10.77 20.80 -10.90
CA ALA A 811 -10.02 21.49 -9.84
C ALA A 811 -8.52 21.71 -10.18
N SER A 812 -8.03 21.15 -11.30
CA SER A 812 -6.63 21.29 -11.70
C SER A 812 -6.45 22.45 -12.66
N PHE A 813 -5.56 23.37 -12.30
CA PHE A 813 -5.12 24.47 -13.17
C PHE A 813 -3.70 24.16 -13.62
N THR A 814 -3.51 23.98 -14.92
CA THR A 814 -2.19 23.78 -15.50
C THR A 814 -1.75 25.09 -16.14
N TYR A 815 -0.65 25.64 -15.64
CA TYR A 815 0.03 26.79 -16.23
C TYR A 815 1.15 26.28 -17.13
N GLY A 816 1.05 26.60 -18.41
CA GLY A 816 2.08 26.32 -19.41
C GLY A 816 2.61 27.61 -20.04
N LEU A 817 3.77 27.51 -20.69
CA LEU A 817 4.17 28.51 -21.67
C LEU A 817 3.37 28.28 -22.97
N GLN A 818 3.02 29.36 -23.66
CA GLN A 818 2.50 29.25 -25.03
C GLN A 818 3.56 28.62 -25.94
N THR A 819 3.12 27.93 -26.99
CA THR A 819 4.04 27.34 -27.99
C THR A 819 4.85 28.42 -28.70
N ASP A 820 4.23 29.60 -28.90
CA ASP A 820 4.86 30.79 -29.47
C ASP A 820 4.91 31.91 -28.43
N LEU A 821 6.12 32.31 -28.04
CA LEU A 821 6.34 33.40 -27.08
C LEU A 821 6.57 34.70 -27.85
N THR A 822 5.66 35.67 -27.73
CA THR A 822 5.66 36.93 -28.49
C THR A 822 5.80 38.15 -27.58
N GLY A 823 6.36 39.25 -28.10
CA GLY A 823 6.54 40.49 -27.32
C GLY A 823 7.58 40.41 -26.18
N MET A 824 8.45 39.40 -26.16
CA MET A 824 9.56 39.32 -25.22
C MET A 824 10.73 40.20 -25.65
N ASN A 825 11.28 41.00 -24.74
CA ASN A 825 12.44 41.84 -25.03
C ASN A 825 13.76 41.05 -25.03
N THR A 826 13.97 40.18 -24.04
CA THR A 826 15.16 39.32 -23.90
C THR A 826 14.80 37.97 -23.27
N ILE A 827 15.59 36.94 -23.57
CA ILE A 827 15.53 35.59 -23.00
C ILE A 827 16.93 35.25 -22.50
N HIS A 828 17.06 34.82 -21.25
CA HIS A 828 18.33 34.40 -20.66
C HIS A 828 18.30 32.93 -20.26
N PHE A 829 19.36 32.19 -20.60
CA PHE A 829 19.58 30.80 -20.20
C PHE A 829 20.84 30.73 -19.32
N GLY A 830 20.65 30.50 -18.02
CA GLY A 830 21.74 30.47 -17.03
C GLY A 830 22.24 31.86 -16.60
N GLY A 831 23.35 31.90 -15.84
CA GLY A 831 23.92 33.14 -15.29
C GLY A 831 23.45 33.49 -13.88
N THR A 832 24.12 34.45 -13.23
CA THR A 832 23.75 34.93 -11.89
C THR A 832 23.42 36.41 -11.95
N LEU A 833 22.23 36.78 -11.47
CA LEU A 833 21.83 38.19 -11.36
C LEU A 833 22.47 38.81 -10.13
N ASN A 834 23.38 39.78 -10.33
CA ASN A 834 24.04 40.53 -9.26
C ASN A 834 23.76 42.02 -9.42
N ASN A 835 23.10 42.63 -8.41
CA ASN A 835 22.73 44.06 -8.40
C ASN A 835 22.05 44.57 -9.69
N GLY A 836 21.14 43.79 -10.27
CA GLY A 836 20.39 44.18 -11.47
C GLY A 836 21.13 43.98 -12.79
N ASN A 837 22.40 43.57 -12.77
CA ASN A 837 23.15 43.15 -13.96
C ASN A 837 23.40 41.63 -13.94
N TRP A 838 23.12 40.98 -15.06
CA TRP A 838 23.38 39.56 -15.24
C TRP A 838 24.86 39.31 -15.52
N LEU A 839 25.47 38.40 -14.77
CA LEU A 839 26.86 37.96 -14.96
C LEU A 839 26.86 36.49 -15.42
N GLY A 840 27.38 36.25 -16.63
CA GLY A 840 27.43 34.92 -17.28
C GLY A 840 26.08 34.45 -17.83
N GLY A 841 26.07 33.31 -18.54
CA GLY A 841 24.88 32.74 -19.19
C GLY A 841 24.69 33.18 -20.65
N LEU A 842 23.78 32.50 -21.36
CA LEU A 842 23.41 32.79 -22.76
C LEU A 842 22.25 33.79 -22.78
N LEU A 843 22.41 34.90 -23.49
CA LEU A 843 21.39 35.94 -23.66
C LEU A 843 20.96 36.03 -25.13
N ILE A 844 19.65 36.00 -25.38
CA ILE A 844 19.01 36.10 -26.70
C ILE A 844 18.00 37.25 -26.68
N GLY A 845 18.13 38.22 -27.58
CA GLY A 845 17.16 39.31 -27.74
C GLY A 845 17.79 40.71 -27.69
N LYS A 846 16.97 41.73 -27.38
CA LYS A 846 17.37 43.14 -27.47
C LYS A 846 18.39 43.48 -26.40
N GLN A 847 19.59 43.84 -26.81
CA GLN A 847 20.69 44.25 -25.95
C GLN A 847 21.49 45.37 -26.59
N ALA A 848 22.29 46.06 -25.78
CA ALA A 848 23.25 47.03 -26.31
C ALA A 848 24.27 46.29 -27.19
N GLY A 849 24.58 46.85 -28.36
CA GLY A 849 25.59 46.28 -29.25
C GLY A 849 26.95 46.18 -28.56
N SER A 850 27.70 45.12 -28.83
CA SER A 850 29.07 44.94 -28.34
C SER A 850 29.99 44.51 -29.49
N GLY A 851 31.31 44.74 -29.36
CA GLY A 851 32.27 44.42 -30.42
C GLY A 851 32.20 45.38 -31.61
N ALA A 852 32.16 44.86 -32.83
CA ALA A 852 32.23 45.64 -34.07
C ALA A 852 30.93 46.39 -34.43
N ASN A 853 29.80 46.03 -33.78
CA ASN A 853 28.51 46.69 -33.95
C ASN A 853 28.02 47.26 -32.61
N THR A 854 27.93 48.58 -32.50
CA THR A 854 27.61 49.30 -31.25
C THR A 854 26.14 49.72 -31.13
N ALA A 855 25.27 49.33 -32.08
CA ALA A 855 23.86 49.71 -32.08
C ALA A 855 23.02 48.79 -31.18
N ASP A 856 21.96 49.30 -30.55
CA ASP A 856 21.02 48.49 -29.79
C ASP A 856 20.17 47.63 -30.73
N GLY A 857 20.22 46.31 -30.55
CA GLY A 857 19.62 45.36 -31.50
C GLY A 857 19.37 43.99 -30.88
N ASN A 858 18.78 43.08 -31.66
CA ASN A 858 18.55 41.70 -31.23
C ASN A 858 19.80 40.87 -31.51
N TYR A 859 20.50 40.44 -30.45
CA TYR A 859 21.74 39.69 -30.55
C TYR A 859 21.69 38.41 -29.69
N ILE A 860 22.61 37.48 -29.97
CA ILE A 860 22.88 36.29 -29.15
C ILE A 860 24.29 36.46 -28.57
N THR A 861 24.41 36.50 -27.24
CA THR A 861 25.69 36.72 -26.53
C THR A 861 25.85 35.74 -25.37
N GLY A 862 27.08 35.55 -24.88
CA GLY A 862 27.37 34.59 -23.79
C GLY A 862 27.53 33.13 -24.24
N LEU A 863 27.78 32.91 -25.53
CA LEU A 863 28.23 31.62 -26.05
C LEU A 863 29.60 31.25 -25.44
N SER A 864 29.77 30.00 -25.02
CA SER A 864 30.98 29.54 -24.31
C SER A 864 32.17 29.25 -25.24
N ASN A 865 31.91 29.09 -26.55
CA ASN A 865 32.96 28.96 -27.56
C ASN A 865 33.59 30.34 -27.79
N THR A 866 34.76 30.55 -27.21
CA THR A 866 35.43 31.86 -27.15
C THR A 866 36.82 31.84 -27.78
N LYS A 867 37.22 30.72 -28.41
CA LYS A 867 38.53 30.56 -29.02
C LYS A 867 38.44 29.60 -30.21
N TRP A 868 38.86 30.09 -31.38
CA TRP A 868 38.98 29.28 -32.58
C TRP A 868 40.28 28.46 -32.55
N ASP A 869 40.18 27.13 -32.45
CA ASP A 869 41.32 26.19 -32.48
C ASP A 869 41.13 25.15 -33.58
N CYS A 870 41.94 25.22 -34.64
CA CYS A 870 41.81 24.33 -35.79
C CYS A 870 42.13 22.86 -35.49
N ALA A 871 42.82 22.57 -34.38
CA ALA A 871 43.21 21.21 -34.02
C ALA A 871 42.09 20.41 -33.32
N THR A 872 41.04 21.08 -32.83
CA THR A 872 39.99 20.45 -32.00
C THR A 872 38.60 20.42 -32.66
N ILE A 873 38.44 21.01 -33.85
CA ILE A 873 37.18 20.97 -34.61
C ILE A 873 37.10 19.64 -35.37
N SER A 874 36.32 18.68 -34.84
CA SER A 874 35.94 17.46 -35.56
C SER A 874 34.83 17.74 -36.59
N GLU A 875 34.76 16.94 -37.66
CA GLU A 875 33.82 17.10 -38.79
C GLU A 875 32.32 17.10 -38.41
N ASN A 876 31.96 16.79 -37.15
CA ASN A 876 30.59 16.70 -36.65
C ASN A 876 30.19 17.82 -35.68
N ASN A 877 30.99 18.87 -35.51
CA ASN A 877 30.68 19.91 -34.52
C ASN A 877 29.68 20.95 -35.08
N SER A 878 28.46 20.99 -34.53
CA SER A 878 27.34 21.86 -34.97
C SER A 878 27.17 23.13 -34.11
N MET A 879 28.24 23.61 -33.47
CA MET A 879 28.20 24.78 -32.60
C MET A 879 28.24 26.09 -33.39
N ALA A 880 27.48 27.10 -32.95
CA ALA A 880 27.51 28.43 -33.55
C ALA A 880 28.83 29.16 -33.21
N ALA A 881 29.53 29.67 -34.23
CA ALA A 881 30.72 30.49 -34.04
C ALA A 881 30.34 31.92 -33.63
N ILE A 882 31.07 32.52 -32.69
CA ILE A 882 30.89 33.95 -32.39
C ILE A 882 31.53 34.83 -33.46
N GLU A 883 31.06 36.07 -33.63
CA GLU A 883 31.58 37.00 -34.65
C GLU A 883 33.10 37.20 -34.53
N GLY A 884 33.64 37.21 -33.31
CA GLY A 884 35.09 37.27 -33.06
C GLY A 884 35.86 36.05 -33.57
N GLU A 885 35.28 34.84 -33.49
CA GLU A 885 35.89 33.60 -33.98
C GLU A 885 35.87 33.54 -35.51
N LEU A 886 34.75 33.91 -36.13
CA LEU A 886 34.67 33.99 -37.58
C LEU A 886 35.65 35.03 -38.12
N LYS A 887 35.76 36.18 -37.46
CA LYS A 887 36.74 37.21 -37.80
C LYS A 887 38.17 36.67 -37.70
N GLN A 888 38.52 35.98 -36.61
CA GLN A 888 39.85 35.40 -36.43
C GLN A 888 40.15 34.26 -37.41
N ALA A 889 39.17 33.41 -37.72
CA ALA A 889 39.29 32.36 -38.74
C ALA A 889 39.51 32.93 -40.14
N ILE A 890 38.81 34.02 -40.49
CA ILE A 890 39.02 34.76 -41.73
C ILE A 890 40.41 35.39 -41.74
N GLU A 891 40.81 36.11 -40.67
CA GLU A 891 42.13 36.73 -40.56
C GLU A 891 43.27 35.72 -40.67
N ASN A 892 43.14 34.53 -40.08
CA ASN A 892 44.11 33.44 -40.19
C ASN A 892 44.29 32.94 -41.64
N ILE A 893 43.28 33.11 -42.49
CA ILE A 893 43.30 32.70 -43.91
C ILE A 893 43.71 33.87 -44.83
N THR A 894 43.39 35.12 -44.47
CA THR A 894 43.57 36.30 -45.35
C THR A 894 44.73 37.21 -45.00
N THR A 895 45.29 37.16 -43.80
CA THR A 895 46.39 38.05 -43.39
C THR A 895 47.40 37.32 -42.51
N SER A 896 48.51 36.90 -43.11
CA SER A 896 49.62 36.32 -42.36
C SER A 896 50.57 37.42 -41.87
N GLY A 897 50.41 37.83 -40.60
CA GLY A 897 51.43 38.64 -39.89
C GLY A 897 52.74 37.89 -39.59
N GLY A 898 52.89 36.64 -40.05
CA GLY A 898 54.00 35.75 -39.68
C GLY A 898 54.28 34.56 -40.62
N GLY A 899 53.95 34.64 -41.91
CA GLY A 899 54.44 33.66 -42.91
C GLY A 899 53.65 32.37 -43.11
N THR A 900 52.36 32.33 -42.75
CA THR A 900 51.47 31.16 -42.93
C THR A 900 50.25 31.45 -43.83
N GLY A 901 50.42 32.24 -44.89
CA GLY A 901 49.32 32.56 -45.82
C GLY A 901 48.71 31.32 -46.47
N GLY A 902 47.43 31.40 -46.89
CA GLY A 902 46.63 30.25 -47.33
C GLY A 902 47.04 29.55 -48.64
N PHE A 903 48.13 29.96 -49.31
CA PHE A 903 48.65 29.33 -50.53
C PHE A 903 50.18 29.48 -50.63
N GLY A 904 50.92 28.42 -51.00
CA GLY A 904 52.39 28.46 -51.10
C GLY A 904 53.03 27.37 -51.96
N LEU A 905 54.34 27.53 -52.23
CA LEU A 905 55.20 26.63 -53.01
C LEU A 905 56.49 26.33 -52.22
N GLN A 906 56.94 25.07 -52.19
CA GLN A 906 58.16 24.65 -51.50
C GLN A 906 59.25 24.24 -52.50
N ALA A 907 60.48 24.68 -52.28
CA ALA A 907 61.65 24.30 -53.06
C ALA A 907 62.22 22.95 -52.58
N ASP A 908 62.98 22.26 -53.44
CA ASP A 908 63.65 20.99 -53.10
C ASP A 908 64.69 21.14 -51.98
N THR A 909 65.16 22.37 -51.69
CA THR A 909 66.02 22.69 -50.54
C THR A 909 65.27 22.68 -49.20
N GLY A 910 63.93 22.61 -49.23
CA GLY A 910 63.04 22.66 -48.06
C GLY A 910 62.47 24.05 -47.75
N ASP A 911 62.97 25.10 -48.41
CA ASP A 911 62.49 26.48 -48.20
C ASP A 911 61.10 26.69 -48.82
N SER A 912 60.17 27.28 -48.06
CA SER A 912 58.78 27.52 -48.49
C SER A 912 58.49 29.01 -48.70
N ILE A 913 57.72 29.32 -49.74
CA ILE A 913 57.14 30.67 -49.97
C ILE A 913 55.63 30.58 -49.79
N MET A 914 55.10 31.30 -48.80
CA MET A 914 53.66 31.40 -48.50
C MET A 914 53.15 32.83 -48.77
N GLN A 915 51.94 32.97 -49.30
CA GLN A 915 51.29 34.26 -49.57
C GLN A 915 49.82 34.26 -49.14
N ASP A 916 49.28 35.44 -48.86
CA ASP A 916 47.85 35.61 -48.57
C ASP A 916 47.01 35.27 -49.81
N LEU A 917 45.83 34.69 -49.61
CA LEU A 917 44.91 34.41 -50.72
C LEU A 917 44.59 35.69 -51.50
N ARG A 918 44.57 35.58 -52.84
CA ARG A 918 44.43 36.67 -53.84
C ARG A 918 45.69 37.50 -54.13
N LYS A 919 46.84 37.21 -53.50
CA LYS A 919 48.15 37.74 -53.94
C LYS A 919 48.87 36.74 -54.86
N THR A 920 49.71 37.25 -55.77
CA THR A 920 50.41 36.42 -56.77
C THR A 920 51.79 36.01 -56.26
N ILE A 921 52.16 34.73 -56.37
CA ILE A 921 53.53 34.25 -56.17
C ILE A 921 54.27 34.33 -57.51
N GLN A 922 55.42 35.01 -57.56
CA GLN A 922 56.22 35.14 -58.79
C GLN A 922 57.18 33.95 -58.94
N ILE A 923 57.15 33.27 -60.10
CA ILE A 923 58.11 32.23 -60.48
C ILE A 923 58.99 32.75 -61.62
N LYS A 924 60.25 33.07 -61.31
CA LYS A 924 61.22 33.66 -62.23
C LYS A 924 62.16 32.59 -62.80
N GLY A 925 62.51 32.72 -64.08
CA GLY A 925 63.64 31.99 -64.68
C GLY A 925 65.00 32.54 -64.21
N ASP A 926 66.09 31.85 -64.55
CA ASP A 926 67.46 32.15 -64.10
C ASP A 926 68.06 33.46 -64.67
N GLY A 927 67.41 34.07 -65.66
CA GLY A 927 67.86 35.30 -66.31
C GLY A 927 67.17 36.60 -65.87
N GLU A 928 66.34 36.61 -64.83
CA GLU A 928 65.60 37.79 -64.33
C GLU A 928 64.97 38.69 -65.42
N GLY A 929 64.41 38.10 -66.48
CA GLY A 929 63.77 38.85 -67.57
C GLY A 929 64.70 39.34 -68.69
N SER A 930 66.00 39.04 -68.62
CA SER A 930 66.91 39.12 -69.77
C SER A 930 66.74 37.92 -70.70
N GLN A 931 67.07 38.09 -71.99
CA GLN A 931 67.08 37.01 -72.99
C GLN A 931 68.19 35.97 -72.74
N ASP A 932 69.10 36.24 -71.79
CA ASP A 932 70.38 35.55 -71.65
C ASP A 932 70.39 34.38 -70.65
N GLY A 933 69.30 34.16 -69.90
CA GLY A 933 69.15 33.01 -68.99
C GLY A 933 68.91 31.69 -69.75
N ASN A 934 69.31 30.56 -69.14
CA ASN A 934 69.13 29.24 -69.71
C ASN A 934 67.72 28.65 -69.43
N ILE A 935 66.97 29.17 -68.45
CA ILE A 935 65.61 28.75 -68.09
C ILE A 935 64.64 29.94 -68.24
N LYS A 936 63.60 29.77 -69.07
CA LYS A 936 62.54 30.77 -69.29
C LYS A 936 61.21 30.30 -68.71
N THR A 937 60.50 31.20 -68.05
CA THR A 937 59.14 31.01 -67.54
C THR A 937 58.17 31.95 -68.26
N SER A 938 57.03 31.45 -68.74
CA SER A 938 55.99 32.27 -69.40
C SER A 938 54.57 31.77 -69.08
N ASN A 939 53.60 32.68 -69.10
CA ASN A 939 52.18 32.38 -68.97
C ASN A 939 51.51 32.49 -70.34
N GLU A 940 51.13 31.35 -70.93
CA GLU A 940 50.42 31.26 -72.21
C GLU A 940 49.02 30.69 -71.94
N GLY A 941 48.01 31.55 -71.84
CA GLY A 941 46.61 31.13 -71.73
C GLY A 941 46.22 30.45 -70.41
N GLY A 942 46.86 30.83 -69.28
CA GLY A 942 46.56 30.27 -67.96
C GLY A 942 47.40 29.05 -67.57
N VAL A 943 48.33 28.63 -68.43
CA VAL A 943 49.32 27.57 -68.14
C VAL A 943 50.70 28.21 -67.95
N LEU A 944 51.32 27.95 -66.79
CA LEU A 944 52.73 28.30 -66.55
C LEU A 944 53.63 27.29 -67.27
N ARG A 945 54.40 27.74 -68.26
CA ARG A 945 55.38 26.91 -68.97
C ARG A 945 56.80 27.28 -68.56
N ILE A 946 57.61 26.26 -68.28
CA ILE A 946 59.04 26.36 -67.95
C ILE A 946 59.81 25.59 -69.01
N ARG A 947 60.78 26.24 -69.68
CA ARG A 947 61.54 25.64 -70.81
C ARG A 947 63.01 26.07 -70.77
N LEU A 948 63.90 25.23 -71.30
CA LEU A 948 65.26 25.64 -71.62
C LEU A 948 65.26 26.63 -72.81
N ASN A 949 66.17 27.60 -72.77
CA ASN A 949 66.35 28.54 -73.87
C ASN A 949 66.94 27.83 -75.10
N LYS A 950 66.68 28.35 -76.31
CA LYS A 950 67.16 27.72 -77.56
C LYS A 950 68.69 27.71 -77.68
N THR A 951 69.34 28.67 -77.04
CA THR A 951 70.79 28.77 -76.93
C THR A 951 71.15 28.60 -75.46
N LEU A 952 72.03 27.63 -75.17
CA LEU A 952 72.58 27.43 -73.83
C LEU A 952 73.88 28.24 -73.71
N ASN A 953 73.86 29.29 -72.89
CA ASN A 953 75.07 30.02 -72.52
C ASN A 953 75.61 29.41 -71.23
N LEU A 954 76.74 28.71 -71.33
CA LEU A 954 77.32 27.98 -70.22
C LEU A 954 78.29 28.83 -69.38
N SER A 955 78.53 30.11 -69.74
CA SER A 955 79.58 30.95 -69.13
C SER A 955 80.99 30.31 -69.20
N GLU A 956 82.00 30.96 -68.60
CA GLU A 956 83.37 30.43 -68.56
C GLU A 956 83.49 29.14 -67.73
N ASP A 957 82.60 28.95 -66.76
CA ASP A 957 82.65 27.84 -65.81
C ASP A 957 81.75 26.65 -66.19
N GLY A 958 80.78 26.85 -67.07
CA GLY A 958 79.86 25.78 -67.44
C GLY A 958 80.45 24.84 -68.46
N SER A 959 80.03 23.59 -68.36
CA SER A 959 80.43 22.52 -69.26
C SER A 959 79.23 21.67 -69.62
N VAL A 960 79.26 21.10 -70.82
CA VAL A 960 78.39 19.98 -71.17
C VAL A 960 79.22 18.71 -71.12
N GLN A 961 78.87 17.81 -70.20
CA GLN A 961 79.45 16.48 -70.12
C GLN A 961 78.52 15.48 -70.79
N VAL A 962 78.99 14.80 -71.83
CA VAL A 962 78.28 13.70 -72.48
C VAL A 962 79.18 12.47 -72.46
N GLY A 963 78.89 11.55 -71.53
CA GLY A 963 79.78 10.41 -71.27
C GLY A 963 81.15 10.86 -70.77
N SER A 964 82.22 10.35 -71.37
CA SER A 964 83.61 10.76 -71.08
C SER A 964 84.08 11.99 -71.87
N SER A 965 83.25 12.54 -72.76
CA SER A 965 83.59 13.71 -73.57
C SER A 965 83.13 14.99 -72.88
N LYS A 966 84.01 15.99 -72.84
CA LYS A 966 83.76 17.29 -72.23
C LYS A 966 83.86 18.40 -73.26
N MET A 967 82.84 19.26 -73.29
CA MET A 967 82.90 20.55 -73.96
C MET A 967 82.89 21.65 -72.91
N SER A 968 83.97 22.41 -72.83
CA SER A 968 84.10 23.53 -71.91
C SER A 968 85.04 24.58 -72.50
N ASN A 969 84.62 25.85 -72.44
CA ASN A 969 85.43 27.01 -72.79
C ASN A 969 86.16 26.88 -74.16
N GLY A 970 85.42 26.54 -75.22
CA GLY A 970 85.97 26.42 -76.58
C GLY A 970 86.91 25.23 -76.82
N VAL A 971 87.12 24.38 -75.80
CA VAL A 971 87.88 23.14 -75.91
C VAL A 971 86.91 21.97 -76.06
N ILE A 972 87.15 21.15 -77.08
CA ILE A 972 86.49 19.87 -77.25
C ILE A 972 87.51 18.78 -76.93
N GLN A 973 87.28 18.10 -75.81
CA GLN A 973 88.08 16.95 -75.38
C GLN A 973 87.29 15.66 -75.62
N LEU A 974 87.86 14.79 -76.46
CA LEU A 974 87.30 13.47 -76.77
C LEU A 974 88.26 12.38 -76.28
N GLY A 975 87.99 11.81 -75.12
CA GLY A 975 88.78 10.72 -74.51
C GLY A 975 89.37 11.07 -73.15
N GLU A 976 89.75 10.03 -72.39
CA GLU A 976 90.16 10.15 -70.98
C GLU A 976 91.51 10.88 -70.81
N ASP A 977 91.42 11.96 -70.03
CA ASP A 977 92.45 12.61 -69.21
C ASP A 977 93.71 13.23 -69.86
N ALA A 978 94.19 14.26 -69.18
CA ALA A 978 94.97 15.39 -69.73
C ALA A 978 96.35 15.07 -70.31
N ASP A 979 96.92 13.89 -70.02
CA ASP A 979 98.30 13.56 -70.39
C ASP A 979 98.43 12.72 -71.67
N ALA A 980 97.32 12.23 -72.26
CA ALA A 980 97.33 11.43 -73.49
C ALA A 980 96.08 11.63 -74.34
N ASN A 981 95.66 12.89 -74.55
CA ASN A 981 94.48 13.24 -75.35
C ASN A 981 94.52 12.54 -76.73
N LYS A 982 93.56 11.65 -77.00
CA LYS A 982 93.43 10.99 -78.32
C LYS A 982 93.10 11.99 -79.41
N ILE A 983 92.18 12.90 -79.13
CA ILE A 983 91.81 14.03 -79.98
C ILE A 983 91.56 15.25 -79.08
N LEU A 984 92.38 16.28 -79.25
CA LEU A 984 92.18 17.59 -78.64
C LEU A 984 92.02 18.62 -79.75
N MET A 985 90.91 19.34 -79.73
CA MET A 985 90.67 20.49 -80.61
C MET A 985 90.48 21.72 -79.73
N ASP A 986 91.43 22.64 -79.80
CA ASP A 986 91.41 23.92 -79.10
C ASP A 986 91.20 25.02 -80.13
N SER A 987 89.95 25.49 -80.25
CA SER A 987 89.62 26.55 -81.21
C SER A 987 90.20 27.91 -80.80
N ALA A 988 90.47 28.13 -79.51
CA ALA A 988 91.06 29.38 -79.03
C ALA A 988 92.53 29.50 -79.43
N LYS A 989 93.26 28.37 -79.44
CA LYS A 989 94.66 28.32 -79.89
C LYS A 989 94.81 27.97 -81.38
N GLY A 990 93.74 27.59 -82.08
CA GLY A 990 93.78 27.16 -83.49
C GLY A 990 94.56 25.86 -83.70
N MET A 991 94.58 24.99 -82.67
CA MET A 991 95.39 23.77 -82.64
C MET A 991 94.50 22.52 -82.68
N ALA A 992 94.93 21.53 -83.45
CA ALA A 992 94.37 20.19 -83.42
C ALA A 992 95.49 19.17 -83.17
N THR A 993 95.33 18.35 -82.12
CA THR A 993 96.27 17.29 -81.78
C THR A 993 95.58 15.94 -81.91
N VAL A 994 96.17 15.05 -82.72
CA VAL A 994 95.68 13.68 -82.93
C VAL A 994 96.85 12.73 -82.76
N GLY A 995 96.81 11.90 -81.70
CA GLY A 995 97.81 10.85 -81.48
C GLY A 995 99.26 11.34 -81.44
N GLY A 996 99.51 12.52 -80.86
CA GLY A 996 100.86 13.11 -80.74
C GLY A 996 101.35 13.88 -81.97
N VAL A 997 100.57 13.92 -83.06
CA VAL A 997 100.82 14.83 -84.19
C VAL A 997 100.02 16.12 -83.95
N THR A 998 100.72 17.25 -83.94
CA THR A 998 100.12 18.57 -83.77
C THR A 998 100.06 19.27 -85.11
N ILE A 999 98.84 19.62 -85.51
CA ILE A 999 98.56 20.54 -86.60
C ILE A 999 98.32 21.90 -85.95
N ASP A 1000 99.27 22.81 -86.16
CA ASP A 1000 99.14 24.20 -85.76
C ASP A 1000 98.66 25.00 -86.97
N GLY A 1001 97.35 25.23 -87.01
CA GLY A 1001 96.71 25.98 -88.09
C GLY A 1001 97.11 27.46 -88.09
N ALA A 1002 97.44 28.03 -86.93
CA ALA A 1002 97.84 29.43 -86.80
C ALA A 1002 99.23 29.66 -87.44
N ASN A 1003 100.17 28.75 -87.19
CA ASN A 1003 101.52 28.81 -87.77
C ASN A 1003 101.65 28.03 -89.09
N LYS A 1004 100.57 27.38 -89.55
CA LYS A 1004 100.53 26.54 -90.76
C LYS A 1004 101.60 25.44 -90.78
N THR A 1005 101.89 24.86 -89.61
CA THR A 1005 102.91 23.81 -89.48
C THR A 1005 102.29 22.47 -89.06
N VAL A 1006 102.97 21.39 -89.45
CA VAL A 1006 102.70 20.04 -88.96
C VAL A 1006 103.97 19.54 -88.29
N SER A 1007 103.89 19.23 -87.00
CA SER A 1007 105.03 18.81 -86.19
C SER A 1007 104.80 17.42 -85.58
N GLY A 1008 105.88 16.73 -85.17
CA GLY A 1008 105.82 15.36 -84.63
C GLY A 1008 105.96 14.25 -85.68
N LEU A 1009 106.46 14.54 -86.89
CA LEU A 1009 106.72 13.53 -87.93
C LEU A 1009 108.06 12.79 -87.69
N SER A 1010 108.09 11.48 -87.95
CA SER A 1010 109.20 10.59 -87.54
C SER A 1010 110.37 10.40 -88.53
N ASN A 1011 110.35 11.03 -89.69
CA ASN A 1011 111.37 10.83 -90.76
C ASN A 1011 112.30 12.06 -90.87
N THR A 1012 113.56 11.98 -90.43
CA THR A 1012 114.41 13.18 -90.21
C THR A 1012 115.77 13.21 -90.92
N THR A 1013 116.20 12.17 -91.63
CA THR A 1013 117.54 12.12 -92.29
C THR A 1013 117.45 11.89 -93.81
N TRP A 1014 118.32 12.55 -94.61
CA TRP A 1014 118.42 12.42 -96.07
C TRP A 1014 119.75 11.74 -96.46
N GLU A 1015 119.71 10.64 -97.20
CA GLU A 1015 120.90 9.88 -97.65
C GLU A 1015 121.06 9.87 -99.19
N VAL A 1016 122.13 10.48 -99.69
CA VAL A 1016 122.39 10.65 -101.14
C VAL A 1016 122.39 9.36 -101.94
N ALA A 1017 122.96 8.28 -101.38
CA ALA A 1017 123.06 6.99 -102.07
C ALA A 1017 121.69 6.40 -102.43
N LYS A 1018 120.64 6.82 -101.71
CA LYS A 1018 119.26 6.39 -101.92
C LYS A 1018 118.51 7.26 -102.91
N ALA A 1019 119.00 8.45 -103.25
CA ALA A 1019 118.30 9.40 -104.13
C ALA A 1019 118.06 8.88 -105.56
N THR A 1020 118.92 7.99 -106.07
CA THR A 1020 118.78 7.39 -107.41
C THR A 1020 118.22 5.96 -107.39
N GLN A 1021 118.03 5.38 -106.21
CA GLN A 1021 117.43 4.06 -106.02
C GLN A 1021 115.91 4.14 -105.96
N ASP A 1022 115.24 3.11 -106.48
CA ASP A 1022 113.78 2.98 -106.43
C ASP A 1022 113.30 2.70 -104.99
N VAL A 1023 112.10 3.18 -104.64
CA VAL A 1023 111.48 2.94 -103.33
C VAL A 1023 111.38 1.45 -102.99
N SER A 1024 111.26 0.60 -104.01
CA SER A 1024 111.23 -0.86 -103.89
C SER A 1024 112.51 -1.49 -103.35
N VAL A 1025 113.65 -0.80 -103.38
CA VAL A 1025 114.93 -1.24 -102.78
C VAL A 1025 115.40 -0.31 -101.64
N GLY A 1026 114.48 0.50 -101.10
CA GLY A 1026 114.77 1.42 -100.00
C GLY A 1026 115.42 2.74 -100.44
N GLY A 1027 115.29 3.09 -101.73
CA GLY A 1027 115.66 4.40 -102.27
C GLY A 1027 114.55 5.46 -102.19
N TYR A 1028 114.82 6.67 -102.65
CA TYR A 1028 113.88 7.81 -102.63
C TYR A 1028 113.12 8.00 -103.94
N LYS A 1029 113.54 7.35 -105.02
CA LYS A 1029 112.88 7.46 -106.31
C LYS A 1029 111.53 6.74 -106.26
N GLY A 1030 110.44 7.51 -106.27
CA GLY A 1030 109.06 7.00 -106.17
C GLY A 1030 108.43 7.07 -104.76
N SER A 1031 109.09 7.67 -103.75
CA SER A 1031 108.52 7.82 -102.40
C SER A 1031 107.37 8.84 -102.33
N THR A 1032 106.28 8.48 -101.65
CA THR A 1032 105.13 9.37 -101.33
C THR A 1032 105.24 10.01 -99.94
N LYS A 1033 106.32 9.74 -99.20
CA LYS A 1033 106.55 10.34 -97.88
C LYS A 1033 107.00 11.80 -98.03
N VAL A 1034 106.37 12.68 -97.27
CA VAL A 1034 106.71 14.11 -97.20
C VAL A 1034 108.12 14.25 -96.61
N ALA A 1035 108.99 15.01 -97.28
CA ALA A 1035 110.30 15.36 -96.75
C ALA A 1035 110.15 16.52 -95.76
N THR A 1036 110.89 16.49 -94.66
CA THR A 1036 110.98 17.65 -93.76
C THR A 1036 111.74 18.79 -94.45
N GLU A 1037 111.49 20.05 -94.07
CA GLU A 1037 112.23 21.19 -94.62
C GLU A 1037 113.75 21.02 -94.45
N SER A 1038 114.19 20.41 -93.34
CA SER A 1038 115.60 20.05 -93.13
C SER A 1038 116.11 19.02 -94.14
N GLN A 1039 115.29 18.03 -94.53
CA GLN A 1039 115.64 17.06 -95.57
C GLN A 1039 115.71 17.72 -96.97
N LEU A 1040 114.80 18.65 -97.28
CA LEU A 1040 114.82 19.40 -98.55
C LEU A 1040 116.03 20.34 -98.65
N ALA A 1041 116.38 21.01 -97.56
CA ALA A 1041 117.57 21.87 -97.49
C ALA A 1041 118.87 21.08 -97.72
N ALA A 1042 119.00 19.90 -97.10
CA ALA A 1042 120.15 19.01 -97.31
C ALA A 1042 120.26 18.56 -98.78
N ALA A 1043 119.14 18.17 -99.40
CA ALA A 1043 119.10 17.77 -100.81
C ALA A 1043 119.46 18.91 -101.78
N ILE A 1044 119.05 20.15 -101.49
CA ILE A 1044 119.36 21.34 -102.30
C ILE A 1044 120.85 21.71 -102.22
N SER A 1045 121.45 21.71 -101.02
CA SER A 1045 122.87 22.01 -100.86
C SER A 1045 123.77 21.04 -101.62
N GLU A 1046 123.37 19.77 -101.72
CA GLU A 1046 124.12 18.74 -102.45
C GLU A 1046 123.95 18.83 -103.97
N ALA A 1047 122.79 19.28 -104.46
CA ALA A 1047 122.59 19.57 -105.87
C ALA A 1047 123.44 20.78 -106.35
N GLN A 1048 123.67 21.77 -105.48
CA GLN A 1048 124.54 22.91 -105.78
C GLN A 1048 126.03 22.54 -105.85
N LEU A 1049 126.49 21.59 -105.02
CA LEU A 1049 127.91 21.19 -104.97
C LEU A 1049 128.37 20.44 -106.24
N ARG A 1050 127.45 19.72 -106.92
CA ARG A 1050 127.73 19.00 -108.18
C ARG A 1050 127.72 19.86 -109.45
N LEU A 1051 127.21 21.09 -109.38
CA LEU A 1051 127.17 22.01 -110.54
C LEU A 1051 128.46 22.85 -110.70
N LEU A 1052 129.36 22.79 -109.72
CA LEU A 1052 130.60 23.59 -109.62
C LEU A 1052 131.90 22.78 -109.86
N SER A 1053 131.78 21.48 -110.19
CA SER A 1053 132.86 20.55 -110.59
C SER A 1053 132.59 20.00 -111.98
#